data_AF-A0AAV6DLR6-F1
#
_entry.id   AF-A0AAV6DLR6-F1
#
_cell.length_a   1.000
_cell.length_b   1.000
_cell.length_c   1.000
_cell.angle_alpha   90.00
_cell.angle_beta   90.00
_cell.angle_gamma   90.00
#
_symmetry.space_group_name_H-M   'P 1'
#
loop_
_entity.id
_entity.type
_entity.pdbx_description
1 polymer ?
#
loop_
_entity_poly.entity_id
_entity_poly.type
_entity_poly.pdbx_seq_one_letter_code
_entity_poly.pdbx_strand_id
1 'polypeptide(L)'
;METPAPPPTLLELLSSLVTAWRNLASYPPGHPARATALATAHGRLQAHLAHASPLVLGVARDALVSGDKKVETAHVRALARALYRRNGGVLRIDEGVEPRELETFLTMLSETGPSRDRPLTADILQAAGVHRIELAPIDYSAVVTTSDLDTPSGEDTSLWDGLMQTLLAGQPLVPGSGTGPGRERYSAESIASLFRGAPGEGDPEPGGAGGLGGPGSGGGRGAGDGDALHGEAGAATGSGTGPSGPRGGGRLGLAAAHTLARAIGARLAVADGDARETLAPQIIQLIRALPGEVREPVLLAALRVLATDEGTGHHLAAIAAALPATDVLRGLRRLAQEQGQLSGHALRMAQALAETHEEVPETSGLPEPPADFAAMAALFREEDVDRYNPEDHRALLAQKPTVDLSAIAVEVAADPEGFGPDTESDDAIERRLVTTLLDMTANSPEVVRPLALGRLREVYLRALQGNRFAGAIAMIRAIRELAADPALAALRGELDAFVERLADAPTLAALVAASRQPGGPPFVQVQTLVLVLGASATHGLLEALAAEPDRARRLRLIELAASLGPAIVPETRRLLGDPRWYVVRNMVLLLRRVHDKSAMGEILRCADHPDLRVRLEAIRALFAFDSAVPRDLLARTIHHPDPRLAEAAVLLTGQHGITQATDLLVQILSKWDFLGRRRSIRLKALRALADMADPAVLPRIARFFREWPFPLVALEERRVAYRLLASYDPAARAPYVARGERSRDSVIRDICRGLNRAAASS
;
A
#
# COMPACT_ATOMS: atom_id res chain seq x y z
N MET A 1 19.55 -0.05 49.81
CA MET A 1 18.69 0.11 48.62
C MET A 1 19.17 -0.91 47.62
N GLU A 2 18.47 -2.03 47.49
CA GLU A 2 18.82 -3.10 46.55
C GLU A 2 18.63 -2.57 45.12
N THR A 3 19.69 -2.62 44.33
CA THR A 3 19.64 -2.41 42.89
C THR A 3 18.71 -3.47 42.28
N PRO A 4 17.68 -3.09 41.49
CA PRO A 4 16.81 -4.07 40.86
C PRO A 4 17.65 -4.96 39.94
N ALA A 5 17.48 -6.28 40.08
CA ALA A 5 18.17 -7.27 39.26
C ALA A 5 17.93 -6.99 37.75
N PRO A 6 18.92 -7.26 36.88
CA PRO A 6 18.76 -7.05 35.45
C PRO A 6 17.57 -7.85 34.91
N PRO A 7 16.79 -7.29 33.97
CA PRO A 7 15.61 -7.96 33.44
C PRO A 7 15.97 -9.29 32.78
N PRO A 8 15.12 -10.32 32.91
CA PRO A 8 15.39 -11.63 32.33
C PRO A 8 15.50 -11.52 30.81
N THR A 9 16.52 -12.16 30.26
CA THR A 9 16.71 -12.21 28.81
C THR A 9 15.56 -12.97 28.15
N LEU A 10 15.26 -12.65 26.88
CA LEU A 10 14.21 -13.34 26.12
C LEU A 10 14.40 -14.87 26.13
N LEU A 11 15.65 -15.35 26.04
CA LEU A 11 15.95 -16.78 26.08
C LEU A 11 15.63 -17.40 27.45
N GLU A 12 15.91 -16.71 28.56
CA GLU A 12 15.59 -17.17 29.92
C GLU A 12 14.09 -17.23 30.18
N LEU A 13 13.33 -16.29 29.62
CA LEU A 13 11.87 -16.28 29.65
C LEU A 13 11.28 -17.42 28.82
N LEU A 14 11.73 -17.58 27.57
CA LEU A 14 11.25 -18.68 26.73
C LEU A 14 11.62 -20.04 27.32
N SER A 15 12.77 -20.14 27.97
CA SER A 15 13.19 -21.37 28.66
C SER A 15 12.36 -21.66 29.91
N SER A 16 11.96 -20.65 30.70
CA SER A 16 11.05 -20.85 31.83
C SER A 16 9.64 -21.21 31.38
N LEU A 17 9.15 -20.63 30.28
CA LEU A 17 7.86 -20.99 29.66
C LEU A 17 7.86 -22.44 29.15
N VAL A 18 8.92 -22.87 28.47
CA VAL A 18 9.09 -24.27 28.04
C VAL A 18 9.09 -25.21 29.24
N THR A 19 9.75 -24.82 30.33
CA THR A 19 9.83 -25.62 31.57
C THR A 19 8.46 -25.73 32.24
N ALA A 20 7.73 -24.62 32.37
CA ALA A 20 6.37 -24.62 32.90
C ALA A 20 5.43 -25.47 32.03
N TRP A 21 5.48 -25.31 30.70
CA TRP A 21 4.70 -26.10 29.76
C TRP A 21 4.96 -27.61 29.90
N ARG A 22 6.23 -28.04 29.95
CA ARG A 22 6.58 -29.45 30.13
C ARG A 22 6.14 -29.99 31.48
N ASN A 23 6.27 -29.20 32.56
CA ASN A 23 5.86 -29.62 33.90
C ASN A 23 4.33 -29.76 34.02
N LEU A 24 3.57 -28.87 33.37
CA LEU A 24 2.11 -28.96 33.29
C LEU A 24 1.64 -30.21 32.52
N ALA A 25 2.39 -30.61 31.47
CA ALA A 25 2.12 -31.82 30.70
C ALA A 25 2.54 -33.12 31.42
N SER A 26 3.55 -33.06 32.30
CA SER A 26 4.19 -34.27 32.87
C SER A 26 3.77 -34.61 34.30
N TYR A 27 3.32 -33.64 35.10
CA TYR A 27 2.93 -33.84 36.50
C TYR A 27 1.43 -33.64 36.73
N PRO A 28 0.78 -34.39 37.66
CA PRO A 28 -0.63 -34.24 37.97
C PRO A 28 -0.95 -32.89 38.64
N PRO A 29 -2.20 -32.41 38.56
CA PRO A 29 -2.64 -31.18 39.23
C PRO A 29 -2.39 -31.28 40.74
N GLY A 30 -1.81 -30.22 41.35
CA GLY A 30 -1.45 -30.17 42.78
C GLY A 30 0.01 -30.49 43.11
N HIS A 31 0.84 -30.92 42.16
CA HIS A 31 2.27 -31.17 42.40
C HIS A 31 3.06 -29.84 42.56
N PRO A 32 3.95 -29.70 43.57
CA PRO A 32 4.66 -28.45 43.85
C PRO A 32 5.49 -27.94 42.67
N ALA A 33 6.08 -28.85 41.88
CA ALA A 33 6.87 -28.48 40.70
C ALA A 33 6.06 -27.78 39.57
N ARG A 34 4.73 -27.94 39.51
CA ARG A 34 3.87 -27.17 38.59
C ARG A 34 3.76 -25.73 39.07
N ALA A 35 3.40 -25.54 40.34
CA ALA A 35 3.23 -24.23 40.95
C ALA A 35 4.54 -23.43 40.93
N THR A 36 5.68 -24.05 41.27
CA THR A 36 6.99 -23.38 41.25
C THR A 36 7.43 -23.00 39.83
N ALA A 37 7.24 -23.88 38.85
CA ALA A 37 7.63 -23.58 37.45
C ALA A 37 6.73 -22.52 36.82
N LEU A 38 5.42 -22.56 37.10
CA LEU A 38 4.46 -21.56 36.64
C LEU A 38 4.74 -20.21 37.30
N ALA A 39 4.98 -20.15 38.61
CA ALA A 39 5.32 -18.91 39.31
C ALA A 39 6.64 -18.31 38.79
N THR A 40 7.64 -19.15 38.49
CA THR A 40 8.90 -18.69 37.91
C THR A 40 8.71 -18.16 36.48
N ALA A 41 7.91 -18.84 35.66
CA ALA A 41 7.62 -18.41 34.30
C ALA A 41 6.81 -17.11 34.29
N HIS A 42 5.79 -17.01 35.15
CA HIS A 42 4.95 -15.83 35.32
C HIS A 42 5.74 -14.65 35.86
N GLY A 43 6.56 -14.82 36.90
CA GLY A 43 7.40 -13.75 37.44
C GLY A 43 8.43 -13.23 36.43
N ARG A 44 9.04 -14.11 35.62
CA ARG A 44 9.93 -13.69 34.51
C ARG A 44 9.16 -13.01 33.39
N LEU A 45 7.95 -13.47 33.10
CA LEU A 45 7.08 -12.86 32.10
C LEU A 45 6.68 -11.45 32.53
N GLN A 46 6.25 -11.27 33.78
CA GLN A 46 5.94 -9.96 34.36
C GLN A 46 7.14 -9.03 34.38
N ALA A 47 8.31 -9.52 34.81
CA ALA A 47 9.55 -8.73 34.79
C ALA A 47 9.93 -8.31 33.36
N HIS A 48 9.71 -9.17 32.37
CA HIS A 48 9.96 -8.83 30.96
C HIS A 48 8.94 -7.81 30.43
N LEU A 49 7.64 -8.01 30.70
CA LEU A 49 6.55 -7.14 30.26
C LEU A 49 6.61 -5.75 30.91
N ALA A 50 7.12 -5.64 32.15
CA ALA A 50 7.36 -4.36 32.81
C ALA A 50 8.37 -3.47 32.06
N HIS A 51 9.23 -4.05 31.22
CA HIS A 51 10.19 -3.34 30.38
C HIS A 51 9.83 -3.33 28.89
N ALA A 52 9.13 -4.37 28.42
CA ALA A 52 8.80 -4.59 27.02
C ALA A 52 7.44 -5.29 26.88
N SER A 53 6.36 -4.51 26.97
CA SER A 53 4.99 -4.95 26.70
C SER A 53 4.43 -4.28 25.44
N PRO A 54 3.68 -5.00 24.57
CA PRO A 54 3.37 -6.43 24.66
C PRO A 54 4.54 -7.30 24.17
N LEU A 55 4.64 -8.52 24.69
CA LEU A 55 5.58 -9.52 24.17
C LEU A 55 5.00 -10.14 22.89
N VAL A 56 5.63 -9.84 21.75
CA VAL A 56 5.23 -10.37 20.43
C VAL A 56 6.28 -11.36 19.92
N LEU A 57 5.82 -12.55 19.55
CA LEU A 57 6.63 -13.64 19.04
C LEU A 57 6.06 -14.16 17.71
N GLY A 58 6.81 -14.00 16.63
CA GLY A 58 6.57 -14.69 15.38
C GLY A 58 6.85 -16.19 15.54
N VAL A 59 5.91 -17.02 15.10
CA VAL A 59 5.99 -18.47 15.23
C VAL A 59 6.37 -19.08 13.88
N ALA A 60 7.61 -19.57 13.78
CA ALA A 60 8.06 -20.38 12.66
C ALA A 60 8.03 -21.87 13.04
N ARG A 61 8.09 -22.76 12.03
CA ARG A 61 8.03 -24.23 12.24
C ARG A 61 9.01 -24.73 13.31
N ASP A 62 10.21 -24.16 13.36
CA ASP A 62 11.31 -24.57 14.23
C ASP A 62 11.96 -23.40 14.98
N ALA A 63 11.31 -22.24 15.10
CA ALA A 63 11.89 -21.08 15.77
C ALA A 63 10.82 -20.12 16.30
N LEU A 64 11.15 -19.38 17.35
CA LEU A 64 10.39 -18.20 17.77
C LEU A 64 11.20 -16.95 17.45
N VAL A 65 10.55 -15.95 16.89
CA VAL A 65 11.18 -14.72 16.40
C VAL A 65 10.62 -13.54 17.19
N SER A 66 11.48 -12.74 17.82
CA SER A 66 11.09 -11.49 18.47
C SER A 66 11.97 -10.37 17.95
N GLY A 67 11.37 -9.40 17.24
CA GLY A 67 12.13 -8.43 16.43
C GLY A 67 13.10 -9.15 15.49
N ASP A 68 14.38 -8.78 15.56
CA ASP A 68 15.47 -9.36 14.75
C ASP A 68 16.09 -10.63 15.37
N LYS A 69 15.67 -11.00 16.59
CA LYS A 69 16.25 -12.12 17.33
C LYS A 69 15.47 -13.40 17.08
N LYS A 70 16.08 -14.31 16.32
CA LYS A 70 15.59 -15.67 16.08
C LYS A 70 16.13 -16.62 17.14
N VAL A 71 15.24 -17.25 17.92
CA VAL A 71 15.61 -18.20 18.97
C VAL A 71 15.33 -19.62 18.50
N GLU A 72 16.40 -20.39 18.25
CA GLU A 72 16.34 -21.75 17.69
C GLU A 72 16.88 -22.85 18.63
N THR A 73 17.05 -22.52 19.92
CA THR A 73 17.59 -23.49 20.89
C THR A 73 16.68 -24.73 20.97
N ALA A 74 17.28 -25.91 21.13
CA ALA A 74 16.58 -27.20 21.05
C ALA A 74 15.31 -27.28 21.93
N HIS A 75 15.34 -26.63 23.08
CA HIS A 75 14.22 -26.57 24.03
C HIS A 75 13.09 -25.63 23.56
N VAL A 76 13.42 -24.49 22.95
CA VAL A 76 12.45 -23.52 22.41
C VAL A 76 11.81 -24.03 21.12
N ARG A 77 12.53 -24.81 20.30
CA ARG A 77 11.97 -25.45 19.09
C ARG A 77 10.76 -26.32 19.38
N ALA A 78 10.74 -27.00 20.53
CA ALA A 78 9.61 -27.84 20.94
C ALA A 78 8.33 -27.02 21.14
N LEU A 79 8.45 -25.84 21.76
CA LEU A 79 7.36 -24.89 21.96
C LEU A 79 6.93 -24.24 20.63
N ALA A 80 7.89 -23.82 19.80
CA ALA A 80 7.62 -23.27 18.46
C ALA A 80 6.79 -24.25 17.60
N ARG A 81 7.17 -25.53 17.58
CA ARG A 81 6.40 -26.59 16.91
C ARG A 81 5.01 -26.79 17.50
N ALA A 82 4.85 -26.65 18.82
CA ALA A 82 3.55 -26.77 19.47
C ALA A 82 2.62 -25.64 19.04
N LEU A 83 3.11 -24.39 19.05
CA LEU A 83 2.37 -23.22 18.60
C LEU A 83 2.05 -23.28 17.08
N TYR A 84 3.02 -23.66 16.26
CA TYR A 84 2.85 -23.77 14.81
C TYR A 84 1.82 -24.84 14.43
N ARG A 85 1.78 -25.98 15.13
CA ARG A 85 0.75 -27.02 14.91
C ARG A 85 -0.66 -26.55 15.26
N ARG A 86 -0.80 -25.61 16.20
CA ARG A 86 -2.05 -24.96 16.57
C ARG A 86 -2.45 -23.83 15.62
N ASN A 87 -1.87 -23.81 14.41
CA ASN A 87 -1.99 -22.78 13.40
C ASN A 87 -1.51 -21.39 13.85
N GLY A 88 -0.71 -21.28 14.91
CA GLY A 88 -0.21 -20.00 15.38
C GLY A 88 0.90 -19.45 14.48
N GLY A 89 0.68 -18.26 13.93
CA GLY A 89 1.66 -17.45 13.20
C GLY A 89 2.28 -16.34 14.05
N VAL A 90 1.52 -15.74 14.97
CA VAL A 90 1.99 -14.73 15.92
C VAL A 90 1.39 -14.99 17.30
N LEU A 91 2.24 -15.02 18.33
CA LEU A 91 1.86 -15.07 19.74
C LEU A 91 2.06 -13.68 20.36
N ARG A 92 1.01 -13.12 20.94
CA ARG A 92 1.02 -11.82 21.63
C ARG A 92 0.62 -12.01 23.09
N ILE A 93 1.39 -11.44 24.01
CA ILE A 93 1.13 -11.49 25.45
C ILE A 93 1.18 -10.05 25.99
N ASP A 94 0.08 -9.61 26.58
CA ASP A 94 -0.07 -8.25 27.12
C ASP A 94 0.37 -8.13 28.58
N GLU A 95 0.61 -6.89 29.03
CA GLU A 95 0.81 -6.61 30.45
C GLU A 95 -0.43 -6.99 31.28
N GLY A 96 -0.19 -7.48 32.50
CA GLY A 96 -1.25 -7.86 33.42
C GLY A 96 -1.80 -9.28 33.25
N VAL A 97 -1.10 -10.17 32.53
CA VAL A 97 -1.45 -11.61 32.46
C VAL A 97 -1.52 -12.20 33.87
N GLU A 98 -2.62 -12.85 34.19
CA GLU A 98 -2.77 -13.54 35.48
C GLU A 98 -2.07 -14.93 35.45
N PRO A 99 -1.60 -15.45 36.60
CA PRO A 99 -1.02 -16.80 36.66
C PRO A 99 -1.96 -17.88 36.12
N ARG A 100 -3.27 -17.70 36.33
CA ARG A 100 -4.32 -18.61 35.84
C ARG A 100 -4.46 -18.57 34.33
N GLU A 101 -4.39 -17.40 33.70
CA GLU A 101 -4.43 -17.27 32.24
C GLU A 101 -3.24 -17.99 31.58
N LEU A 102 -2.04 -17.81 32.15
CA LEU A 102 -0.83 -18.47 31.67
C LEU A 102 -0.91 -19.99 31.82
N GLU A 103 -1.44 -20.49 32.96
CA GLU A 103 -1.62 -21.94 33.16
C GLU A 103 -2.60 -22.53 32.16
N THR A 104 -3.75 -21.88 31.95
CA THR A 104 -4.79 -22.33 31.03
C THR A 104 -4.26 -22.37 29.60
N PHE A 105 -3.55 -21.33 29.15
CA PHE A 105 -2.91 -21.30 27.83
C PHE A 105 -1.90 -22.44 27.62
N LEU A 106 -0.96 -22.63 28.56
CA LEU A 106 0.05 -23.68 28.45
C LEU A 106 -0.56 -25.10 28.56
N THR A 107 -1.65 -25.25 29.29
CA THR A 107 -2.40 -26.52 29.39
C THR A 107 -3.08 -26.85 28.07
N MET A 108 -3.70 -25.87 27.39
CA MET A 108 -4.27 -26.05 26.05
C MET A 108 -3.20 -26.44 25.02
N LEU A 109 -1.97 -25.92 25.13
CA LEU A 109 -0.84 -26.37 24.28
C LEU A 109 -0.38 -27.81 24.56
N SER A 110 -0.76 -28.37 25.71
CA SER A 110 -0.36 -29.72 26.16
C SER A 110 -1.39 -30.81 25.86
N GLU A 111 -2.57 -30.47 25.30
CA GLU A 111 -3.60 -31.45 25.00
C GLU A 111 -3.11 -32.54 24.04
N THR A 112 -3.57 -33.76 24.28
CA THR A 112 -3.25 -34.95 23.49
C THR A 112 -4.45 -35.40 22.64
N GLY A 113 -4.20 -36.19 21.59
CA GLY A 113 -5.25 -36.73 20.72
C GLY A 113 -5.74 -35.74 19.65
N PRO A 114 -6.98 -35.88 19.13
CA PRO A 114 -7.48 -35.08 18.00
C PRO A 114 -7.65 -33.60 18.33
N SER A 115 -7.74 -33.24 19.62
CA SER A 115 -7.77 -31.85 20.06
C SER A 115 -6.43 -31.16 19.80
N ARG A 116 -5.30 -31.88 19.76
CA ARG A 116 -3.93 -31.34 19.61
C ARG A 116 -3.68 -30.56 18.32
N ASP A 117 -4.40 -30.90 17.25
CA ASP A 117 -4.25 -30.28 15.93
C ASP A 117 -5.35 -29.24 15.65
N ARG A 118 -6.26 -29.01 16.61
CA ARG A 118 -7.26 -27.93 16.49
C ARG A 118 -6.59 -26.56 16.65
N PRO A 119 -6.94 -25.57 15.81
CA PRO A 119 -6.41 -24.23 15.93
C PRO A 119 -6.89 -23.57 17.22
N LEU A 120 -6.00 -22.84 17.89
CA LEU A 120 -6.35 -22.01 19.04
C LEU A 120 -6.65 -20.60 18.53
N THR A 121 -7.92 -20.35 18.18
CA THR A 121 -8.39 -19.01 17.77
C THR A 121 -8.60 -18.11 18.98
N ALA A 122 -8.67 -16.79 18.75
CA ALA A 122 -8.95 -15.81 19.80
C ALA A 122 -10.23 -16.16 20.57
N ASP A 123 -11.30 -16.56 19.88
CA ASP A 123 -12.58 -16.93 20.50
C ASP A 123 -12.46 -18.11 21.46
N ILE A 124 -11.63 -19.12 21.13
CA ILE A 124 -11.41 -20.30 21.98
C ILE A 124 -10.61 -19.92 23.23
N LEU A 125 -9.61 -19.05 23.09
CA LEU A 125 -8.81 -18.56 24.22
C LEU A 125 -9.66 -17.70 25.16
N GLN A 126 -10.48 -16.80 24.60
CA GLN A 126 -11.39 -15.96 25.39
C GLN A 126 -12.46 -16.78 26.11
N ALA A 127 -13.04 -17.80 25.45
CA ALA A 127 -13.99 -18.72 26.08
C ALA A 127 -13.36 -19.54 27.23
N ALA A 128 -12.04 -19.77 27.18
CA ALA A 128 -11.28 -20.41 28.25
C ALA A 128 -10.82 -19.44 29.35
N GLY A 129 -11.24 -18.17 29.30
CA GLY A 129 -10.87 -17.14 30.28
C GLY A 129 -9.45 -16.59 30.09
N VAL A 130 -8.85 -16.76 28.91
CA VAL A 130 -7.55 -16.21 28.56
C VAL A 130 -7.76 -14.96 27.70
N HIS A 131 -7.60 -13.79 28.31
CA HIS A 131 -7.88 -12.50 27.66
C HIS A 131 -6.60 -11.74 27.29
N ARG A 132 -5.50 -11.97 28.02
CA ARG A 132 -4.22 -11.28 27.82
C ARG A 132 -3.20 -12.04 26.98
N ILE A 133 -3.56 -13.20 26.42
CA ILE A 133 -2.71 -14.01 25.54
C ILE A 133 -3.47 -14.31 24.26
N GLU A 134 -2.90 -13.97 23.11
CA GLU A 134 -3.50 -14.15 21.80
C GLU A 134 -2.60 -14.94 20.86
N LEU A 135 -3.21 -15.81 20.04
CA LEU A 135 -2.54 -16.57 18.99
C LEU A 135 -3.24 -16.32 17.64
N ALA A 136 -2.59 -15.59 16.74
CA ALA A 136 -3.12 -15.26 15.42
C ALA A 136 -2.69 -16.29 14.36
N PRO A 137 -3.54 -16.61 13.35
CA PRO A 137 -3.24 -17.64 12.35
C PRO A 137 -2.17 -17.24 11.31
N ILE A 138 -1.60 -18.25 10.63
CA ILE A 138 -0.75 -18.04 9.44
C ILE A 138 -1.64 -17.81 8.22
N ASP A 139 -1.65 -16.60 7.68
CA ASP A 139 -2.43 -16.25 6.49
C ASP A 139 -1.65 -16.58 5.19
N TYR A 140 -2.18 -17.52 4.40
CA TYR A 140 -1.63 -17.92 3.09
C TYR A 140 -2.35 -17.25 1.92
N SER A 141 -3.35 -16.39 2.15
CA SER A 141 -4.13 -15.74 1.09
C SER A 141 -3.34 -14.69 0.29
N ALA A 142 -2.17 -14.26 0.79
CA ALA A 142 -1.30 -13.30 0.13
C ALA A 142 -0.31 -13.90 -0.90
N VAL A 143 -0.40 -15.21 -1.21
CA VAL A 143 0.45 -15.83 -2.26
C VAL A 143 -0.12 -15.51 -3.66
N VAL A 144 0.02 -14.27 -4.08
CA VAL A 144 0.08 -13.91 -5.51
C VAL A 144 1.52 -14.16 -5.96
N THR A 145 1.72 -15.07 -6.90
CA THR A 145 3.03 -15.40 -7.47
C THR A 145 3.58 -14.21 -8.26
N THR A 146 4.32 -13.33 -7.59
CA THR A 146 5.22 -12.36 -8.25
C THR A 146 6.57 -13.04 -8.48
N SER A 147 6.83 -13.38 -9.74
CA SER A 147 8.12 -13.84 -10.22
C SER A 147 9.07 -12.65 -10.36
N ASP A 148 9.60 -12.15 -9.25
CA ASP A 148 10.81 -11.32 -9.19
C ASP A 148 11.76 -11.99 -8.20
N LEU A 149 12.69 -12.79 -8.72
CA LEU A 149 13.79 -13.38 -7.97
C LEU A 149 14.95 -12.39 -7.98
N ASP A 150 14.90 -11.41 -7.09
CA ASP A 150 16.12 -10.84 -6.53
C ASP A 150 16.53 -11.70 -5.34
N THR A 151 17.68 -12.36 -5.48
CA THR A 151 18.37 -13.06 -4.40
C THR A 151 18.66 -12.07 -3.27
N PRO A 152 18.24 -12.31 -2.02
CA PRO A 152 18.72 -11.52 -0.89
C PRO A 152 20.17 -11.91 -0.63
N SER A 153 21.09 -11.03 -1.00
CA SER A 153 22.37 -10.88 -0.30
C SER A 153 22.10 -10.55 1.17
N GLY A 154 22.89 -11.16 2.04
CA GLY A 154 22.64 -11.26 3.48
C GLY A 154 22.63 -9.94 4.25
N GLU A 155 22.14 -10.08 5.49
CA GLU A 155 22.38 -9.24 6.65
C GLU A 155 22.22 -7.73 6.44
N ASP A 156 20.99 -7.25 6.64
CA ASP A 156 20.66 -6.12 7.51
C ASP A 156 19.14 -5.99 7.59
N THR A 157 18.59 -6.07 8.80
CA THR A 157 17.18 -5.78 9.05
C THR A 157 16.95 -4.29 8.79
N SER A 158 16.27 -4.00 7.68
CA SER A 158 15.84 -2.67 7.27
C SER A 158 15.29 -1.90 8.48
N LEU A 159 15.87 -0.73 8.78
CA LEU A 159 15.44 0.18 9.86
C LEU A 159 13.91 0.37 9.89
N TRP A 160 13.31 0.40 8.70
CA TRP A 160 11.88 0.59 8.50
C TRP A 160 11.03 -0.53 9.09
N ASP A 161 11.51 -1.77 9.03
CA ASP A 161 10.82 -2.93 9.58
C ASP A 161 10.81 -2.87 11.11
N GLY A 162 11.93 -2.45 11.71
CA GLY A 162 12.02 -2.22 13.15
C GLY A 162 11.15 -1.07 13.65
N LEU A 163 11.14 0.07 12.95
CA LEU A 163 10.33 1.23 13.34
C LEU A 163 8.83 0.97 13.17
N MET A 164 8.43 0.28 12.10
CA MET A 164 7.04 -0.11 11.87
C MET A 164 6.56 -1.10 12.94
N GLN A 165 7.38 -2.07 13.31
CA GLN A 165 7.08 -3.02 14.38
C GLN A 165 6.90 -2.31 15.73
N THR A 166 7.72 -1.31 16.05
CA THR A 166 7.56 -0.51 17.29
C THR A 166 6.30 0.34 17.30
N LEU A 167 5.85 0.84 16.15
CA LEU A 167 4.60 1.61 16.04
C LEU A 167 3.36 0.71 16.16
N LEU A 168 3.39 -0.47 15.54
CA LEU A 168 2.30 -1.45 15.59
C LEU A 168 2.18 -2.11 16.97
N ALA A 169 3.29 -2.31 17.69
CA ALA A 169 3.29 -2.84 19.05
C ALA A 169 2.68 -1.86 20.08
N GLY A 170 2.61 -0.56 19.77
CA GLY A 170 2.09 0.48 20.67
C GLY A 170 0.59 0.81 20.52
N GLN A 171 -0.19 0.05 19.73
CA GLN A 171 -1.63 0.30 19.51
C GLN A 171 -2.53 -0.66 20.32
N PRO A 172 -3.61 -0.18 20.98
CA PRO A 172 -4.69 -1.05 21.44
C PRO A 172 -5.54 -1.52 20.25
N LEU A 173 -5.64 -2.84 20.04
CA LEU A 173 -6.38 -3.44 18.92
C LEU A 173 -7.91 -3.42 19.18
N VAL A 174 -8.67 -2.79 18.28
CA VAL A 174 -10.13 -2.95 18.20
C VAL A 174 -10.43 -4.26 17.46
N PRO A 175 -11.29 -5.16 17.99
CA PRO A 175 -11.65 -6.38 17.28
C PRO A 175 -12.57 -6.04 16.11
N GLY A 176 -12.09 -6.23 14.88
CA GLY A 176 -12.90 -6.06 13.67
C GLY A 176 -12.35 -5.02 12.69
N SER A 177 -11.17 -5.24 12.13
CA SER A 177 -10.81 -4.70 10.81
C SER A 177 -9.70 -5.58 10.21
N GLY A 178 -10.12 -6.61 9.48
CA GLY A 178 -9.20 -7.45 8.73
C GLY A 178 -8.71 -6.70 7.49
N THR A 179 -7.55 -6.05 7.58
CA THR A 179 -6.66 -5.71 6.45
C THR A 179 -5.32 -5.25 7.01
N GLY A 180 -4.46 -6.20 7.38
CA GLY A 180 -3.05 -5.88 7.66
C GLY A 180 -2.31 -5.57 6.35
N PRO A 181 -1.39 -4.60 6.31
CA PRO A 181 -0.58 -4.36 5.13
C PRO A 181 0.33 -5.57 4.89
N GLY A 182 0.27 -6.14 3.68
CA GLY A 182 1.16 -7.20 3.24
C GLY A 182 2.64 -6.79 3.34
N ARG A 183 3.55 -7.77 3.39
CA ARG A 183 5.01 -7.55 3.41
C ARG A 183 5.51 -6.88 2.11
N GLU A 184 5.26 -5.59 1.97
CA GLU A 184 6.13 -4.69 1.23
C GLU A 184 7.26 -4.27 2.18
N ARG A 185 8.51 -4.18 1.71
CA ARG A 185 9.59 -3.61 2.54
C ARG A 185 9.13 -2.21 2.97
N TYR A 186 9.04 -1.97 4.28
CA TYR A 186 8.56 -0.69 4.77
C TYR A 186 9.53 0.43 4.34
N SER A 187 9.01 1.63 4.14
CA SER A 187 9.79 2.81 3.79
C SER A 187 9.51 3.95 4.75
N ALA A 188 10.34 5.00 4.71
CA ALA A 188 10.10 6.26 5.40
C ALA A 188 8.67 6.78 5.19
N GLU A 189 8.17 6.66 3.95
CA GLU A 189 6.86 7.14 3.53
C GLU A 189 5.72 6.26 4.06
N SER A 190 5.97 4.95 4.17
CA SER A 190 5.03 4.01 4.80
C SER A 190 4.81 4.37 6.27
N ILE A 191 5.88 4.68 7.01
CA ILE A 191 5.78 5.13 8.41
C ILE A 191 5.07 6.48 8.51
N ALA A 192 5.43 7.43 7.66
CA ALA A 192 4.83 8.75 7.67
C ALA A 192 3.33 8.73 7.31
N SER A 193 2.89 7.80 6.46
CA SER A 193 1.47 7.64 6.10
C SER A 193 0.57 7.27 7.28
N LEU A 194 1.10 6.59 8.30
CA LEU A 194 0.33 6.23 9.49
C LEU A 194 -0.08 7.43 10.35
N PHE A 195 0.62 8.55 10.22
CA PHE A 195 0.31 9.82 10.88
C PHE A 195 -0.63 10.71 10.04
N ARG A 196 -0.98 10.29 8.81
CA ARG A 196 -1.84 11.00 7.85
C ARG A 196 -3.18 10.24 7.69
N GLY A 197 -4.14 10.44 8.59
CA GLY A 197 -5.42 9.66 8.60
C GLY A 197 -6.23 9.70 7.29
N ALA A 198 -7.12 8.70 7.09
CA ALA A 198 -8.00 8.55 5.92
C ALA A 198 -9.28 9.41 5.98
N PRO A 199 -9.86 9.86 4.85
CA PRO A 199 -11.23 10.39 4.80
C PRO A 199 -12.25 9.25 4.59
N GLY A 200 -13.32 9.23 5.38
CA GLY A 200 -14.41 8.26 5.30
C GLY A 200 -15.40 8.56 4.17
N GLU A 201 -15.90 7.50 3.55
CA GLU A 201 -17.09 7.50 2.70
C GLU A 201 -18.31 7.85 3.58
N GLY A 202 -19.01 8.93 3.22
CA GLY A 202 -20.32 9.23 3.77
C GLY A 202 -21.38 8.59 2.90
N ASP A 203 -22.08 7.57 3.41
CA ASP A 203 -23.34 7.14 2.82
C ASP A 203 -24.48 8.10 3.23
N PRO A 204 -25.48 8.28 2.36
CA PRO A 204 -26.50 9.32 2.49
C PRO A 204 -27.60 8.92 3.47
N GLU A 205 -27.99 9.82 4.38
CA GLU A 205 -29.25 9.68 5.11
C GLU A 205 -30.46 10.01 4.20
N PRO A 206 -31.59 9.30 4.36
CA PRO A 206 -32.81 9.56 3.61
C PRO A 206 -33.51 10.83 4.14
N GLY A 207 -34.01 11.63 3.20
CA GLY A 207 -34.44 13.01 3.43
C GLY A 207 -35.64 13.24 4.33
N GLY A 208 -35.69 14.45 4.87
CA GLY A 208 -36.86 15.07 5.47
C GLY A 208 -36.94 16.54 5.05
N ALA A 209 -37.53 16.80 3.88
CA ALA A 209 -37.99 18.13 3.51
C ALA A 209 -39.46 18.28 3.94
N GLY A 210 -39.70 19.12 4.95
CA GLY A 210 -41.03 19.69 5.20
C GLY A 210 -41.24 20.94 4.36
N GLY A 211 -42.43 21.10 3.79
CA GLY A 211 -42.85 22.41 3.25
C GLY A 211 -43.80 22.39 2.05
N LEU A 212 -45.06 22.00 2.29
CA LEU A 212 -46.29 22.66 1.86
C LEU A 212 -46.47 23.15 0.39
N GLY A 213 -47.50 22.61 -0.28
CA GLY A 213 -48.52 23.47 -0.92
C GLY A 213 -48.97 23.17 -2.36
N GLY A 214 -50.12 22.50 -2.51
CA GLY A 214 -51.16 22.89 -3.49
C GLY A 214 -51.19 22.21 -4.87
N PRO A 215 -52.37 22.14 -5.54
CA PRO A 215 -52.90 20.88 -6.08
C PRO A 215 -53.08 20.84 -7.61
N GLY A 216 -53.24 19.64 -8.18
CA GLY A 216 -53.66 19.49 -9.57
C GLY A 216 -53.78 18.06 -10.11
N SER A 217 -54.92 17.42 -9.83
CA SER A 217 -55.72 16.55 -10.72
C SER A 217 -55.05 15.85 -11.93
N GLY A 218 -55.19 14.52 -12.02
CA GLY A 218 -55.31 13.86 -13.34
C GLY A 218 -55.03 12.36 -13.43
N GLY A 219 -56.00 11.52 -13.05
CA GLY A 219 -56.43 10.35 -13.83
C GLY A 219 -55.56 9.08 -13.96
N GLY A 220 -56.00 8.00 -13.28
CA GLY A 220 -56.59 6.87 -14.01
C GLY A 220 -55.86 5.51 -14.06
N ARG A 221 -56.47 4.54 -13.35
CA ARG A 221 -56.60 3.07 -13.63
C ARG A 221 -55.31 2.23 -13.54
N GLY A 222 -55.27 1.02 -12.98
CA GLY A 222 -56.23 0.09 -12.37
C GLY A 222 -55.40 -1.03 -11.70
N ALA A 223 -55.82 -1.57 -10.56
CA ALA A 223 -56.69 -2.75 -10.40
C ALA A 223 -55.88 -4.00 -9.97
N GLY A 224 -56.38 -4.69 -8.94
CA GLY A 224 -55.99 -6.04 -8.51
C GLY A 224 -55.25 -6.05 -7.16
N ASP A 225 -55.94 -5.97 -6.02
CA ASP A 225 -56.64 -7.07 -5.30
C ASP A 225 -55.71 -8.04 -4.55
N GLY A 226 -56.12 -8.36 -3.31
CA GLY A 226 -55.71 -9.55 -2.59
C GLY A 226 -54.64 -9.31 -1.52
N ASP A 227 -54.93 -8.63 -0.41
CA ASP A 227 -55.79 -9.08 0.70
C ASP A 227 -55.06 -10.05 1.66
N ALA A 228 -55.30 -9.77 2.94
CA ALA A 228 -55.12 -10.62 4.10
C ALA A 228 -53.71 -10.93 4.65
N LEU A 229 -53.48 -10.96 5.97
CA LEU A 229 -54.27 -10.59 7.14
C LEU A 229 -53.31 -10.79 8.36
N HIS A 230 -53.54 -9.96 9.37
CA HIS A 230 -53.45 -10.26 10.81
C HIS A 230 -52.13 -10.50 11.56
N GLY A 231 -52.08 -9.83 12.71
CA GLY A 231 -51.59 -10.41 13.97
C GLY A 231 -50.59 -9.52 14.69
N GLU A 232 -50.95 -8.31 15.09
CA GLU A 232 -51.38 -7.96 16.46
C GLU A 232 -50.40 -8.28 17.61
N ALA A 233 -50.03 -7.18 18.27
CA ALA A 233 -50.00 -6.96 19.72
C ALA A 233 -48.82 -7.48 20.55
N GLY A 234 -48.20 -6.53 21.28
CA GLY A 234 -47.29 -6.82 22.38
C GLY A 234 -46.52 -5.59 22.87
N ALA A 235 -47.22 -4.57 23.38
CA ALA A 235 -46.61 -3.45 24.08
C ALA A 235 -46.32 -3.82 25.55
N ALA A 236 -45.10 -3.57 26.04
CA ALA A 236 -44.83 -3.20 27.44
C ALA A 236 -43.36 -2.75 27.63
N THR A 237 -43.19 -1.43 27.72
CA THR A 237 -42.46 -0.68 28.77
C THR A 237 -41.24 -1.30 29.47
N GLY A 238 -40.12 -0.59 29.44
CA GLY A 238 -39.03 -0.79 30.41
C GLY A 238 -37.75 -0.04 30.08
N SER A 239 -37.62 1.16 30.64
CA SER A 239 -36.46 2.06 30.67
C SER A 239 -35.09 1.41 30.84
N GLY A 240 -34.09 1.89 30.09
CA GLY A 240 -32.68 1.59 30.32
C GLY A 240 -31.76 2.63 29.66
N THR A 241 -31.24 3.54 30.46
CA THR A 241 -30.09 4.40 30.15
C THR A 241 -28.89 3.57 29.70
N GLY A 242 -28.36 3.84 28.50
CA GLY A 242 -27.15 3.25 27.94
C GLY A 242 -26.18 4.34 27.45
N PRO A 243 -24.87 4.21 27.72
CA PRO A 243 -23.90 5.28 27.51
C PRO A 243 -23.45 5.38 26.05
N SER A 244 -23.00 6.58 25.70
CA SER A 244 -22.20 6.94 24.53
C SER A 244 -21.26 5.83 24.03
N GLY A 245 -21.56 5.29 22.85
CA GLY A 245 -20.63 4.46 22.06
C GLY A 245 -19.51 5.31 21.43
N PRO A 246 -18.27 4.80 21.31
CA PRO A 246 -17.13 5.61 20.90
C PRO A 246 -17.08 5.79 19.37
N ARG A 247 -16.91 7.05 18.96
CA ARG A 247 -16.41 7.46 17.65
C ARG A 247 -14.90 7.15 17.53
N GLY A 248 -14.42 6.77 16.34
CA GLY A 248 -13.04 7.07 15.93
C GLY A 248 -12.31 5.98 15.11
N GLY A 249 -12.21 6.18 13.79
CA GLY A 249 -11.07 5.69 13.01
C GLY A 249 -9.84 6.56 13.32
N GLY A 250 -8.94 6.05 14.16
CA GLY A 250 -7.91 6.86 14.80
C GLY A 250 -6.69 7.18 13.92
N ARG A 251 -6.36 8.47 13.80
CA ARG A 251 -5.00 8.95 13.47
C ARG A 251 -4.01 8.42 14.52
N LEU A 252 -2.77 8.07 14.15
CA LEU A 252 -1.70 7.95 15.14
C LEU A 252 -1.46 9.31 15.80
N GLY A 253 -1.82 9.44 17.07
CA GLY A 253 -1.69 10.69 17.83
C GLY A 253 -0.25 10.99 18.26
N LEU A 254 -0.07 12.11 18.98
CA LEU A 254 1.22 12.58 19.50
C LEU A 254 1.99 11.51 20.31
N ALA A 255 1.31 10.57 20.96
CA ALA A 255 1.92 9.46 21.70
C ALA A 255 2.73 8.50 20.79
N ALA A 256 2.25 8.25 19.57
CA ALA A 256 2.96 7.44 18.58
C ALA A 256 4.17 8.20 18.01
N ALA A 257 4.07 9.54 17.88
CA ALA A 257 5.19 10.40 17.50
C ALA A 257 6.33 10.34 18.52
N HIS A 258 6.01 10.37 19.81
CA HIS A 258 6.99 10.21 20.89
C HIS A 258 7.58 8.80 20.95
N THR A 259 6.80 7.78 20.61
CA THR A 259 7.28 6.39 20.53
C THR A 259 8.28 6.23 19.39
N LEU A 260 7.98 6.82 18.22
CA LEU A 260 8.90 6.89 17.08
C LEU A 260 10.19 7.64 17.43
N ALA A 261 10.08 8.80 18.06
CA ALA A 261 11.22 9.61 18.49
C ALA A 261 12.13 8.84 19.47
N ARG A 262 11.53 8.12 20.44
CA ARG A 262 12.27 7.31 21.42
C ARG A 262 12.99 6.12 20.76
N ALA A 263 12.33 5.44 19.82
CA ALA A 263 12.92 4.31 19.09
C ALA A 263 14.15 4.76 18.28
N ILE A 264 14.07 5.91 17.63
CA ILE A 264 15.17 6.50 16.85
C ILE A 264 16.32 6.91 17.77
N GLY A 265 16.02 7.60 18.88
CA GLY A 265 17.03 7.98 19.87
C GLY A 265 17.76 6.77 20.47
N ALA A 266 17.02 5.72 20.86
CA ALA A 266 17.60 4.50 21.40
C ALA A 266 18.50 3.77 20.40
N ARG A 267 18.10 3.73 19.12
CA ARG A 267 18.87 3.05 18.08
C ARG A 267 20.14 3.83 17.71
N LEU A 268 20.09 5.17 17.69
CA LEU A 268 21.28 6.00 17.54
C LEU A 268 22.25 5.89 18.73
N ALA A 269 21.73 5.78 19.95
CA ALA A 269 22.55 5.69 21.15
C ALA A 269 23.35 4.37 21.23
N VAL A 270 22.78 3.28 20.72
CA VAL A 270 23.41 1.94 20.73
C VAL A 270 24.30 1.70 19.50
N ALA A 271 24.10 2.44 18.42
CA ALA A 271 24.89 2.31 17.19
C ALA A 271 26.34 2.78 17.40
N ASP A 272 27.28 2.00 16.87
CA ASP A 272 28.71 2.30 16.70
C ASP A 272 28.97 3.14 15.43
N GLY A 273 30.22 3.56 15.19
CA GLY A 273 30.58 4.52 14.13
C GLY A 273 30.05 4.14 12.74
N ASP A 274 30.32 2.90 12.31
CA ASP A 274 29.90 2.38 11.00
C ASP A 274 28.37 2.23 10.90
N ALA A 275 27.70 1.81 11.99
CA ALA A 275 26.25 1.74 12.05
C ALA A 275 25.59 3.13 12.02
N ARG A 276 26.24 4.16 12.60
CA ARG A 276 25.76 5.54 12.55
C ARG A 276 25.86 6.12 11.14
N GLU A 277 26.87 5.74 10.35
CA GLU A 277 27.00 6.14 8.93
C GLU A 277 25.85 5.60 8.05
N THR A 278 25.36 4.40 8.34
CA THR A 278 24.22 3.82 7.61
C THR A 278 22.86 4.33 8.10
N LEU A 279 22.74 4.64 9.40
CA LEU A 279 21.50 5.11 10.02
C LEU A 279 21.19 6.58 9.77
N ALA A 280 22.20 7.46 9.76
CA ALA A 280 21.97 8.91 9.61
C ALA A 280 21.23 9.29 8.31
N PRO A 281 21.59 8.75 7.12
CA PRO A 281 20.84 9.02 5.89
C PRO A 281 19.39 8.55 5.93
N GLN A 282 19.11 7.44 6.62
CA GLN A 282 17.76 6.88 6.73
C GLN A 282 16.88 7.72 7.68
N ILE A 283 17.46 8.22 8.78
CA ILE A 283 16.76 9.12 9.71
C ILE A 283 16.43 10.46 9.02
N ILE A 284 17.34 10.98 8.20
CA ILE A 284 17.08 12.17 7.37
C ILE A 284 15.90 11.94 6.43
N GLN A 285 15.85 10.78 5.75
CA GLN A 285 14.73 10.43 4.87
C GLN A 285 13.39 10.36 5.64
N LEU A 286 13.41 9.83 6.86
CA LEU A 286 12.22 9.79 7.71
C LEU A 286 11.75 11.16 8.15
N ILE A 287 12.65 12.01 8.68
CA ILE A 287 12.31 13.36 9.15
C ILE A 287 11.70 14.19 8.02
N ARG A 288 12.22 14.03 6.79
CA ARG A 288 11.67 14.68 5.59
C ARG A 288 10.26 14.17 5.22
N ALA A 289 10.00 12.88 5.39
CA ALA A 289 8.71 12.27 5.06
C ALA A 289 7.61 12.59 6.11
N LEU A 290 7.98 12.87 7.36
CA LEU A 290 7.04 13.10 8.46
C LEU A 290 6.27 14.44 8.33
N PRO A 291 4.97 14.48 8.70
CA PRO A 291 4.20 15.71 8.87
C PRO A 291 4.81 16.64 9.93
N GLY A 292 4.56 17.96 9.82
CA GLY A 292 5.19 18.98 10.68
C GLY A 292 5.04 18.73 12.19
N GLU A 293 3.86 18.31 12.64
CA GLU A 293 3.54 18.03 14.06
C GLU A 293 4.33 16.85 14.66
N VAL A 294 4.78 15.91 13.82
CA VAL A 294 5.51 14.68 14.22
C VAL A 294 7.01 14.81 13.95
N ARG A 295 7.39 15.73 13.06
CA ARG A 295 8.77 15.99 12.65
C ARG A 295 9.62 16.52 13.81
N GLU A 296 9.09 17.47 14.58
CA GLU A 296 9.85 18.16 15.64
C GLU A 296 10.30 17.20 16.77
N PRO A 297 9.44 16.35 17.37
CA PRO A 297 9.87 15.41 18.41
C PRO A 297 10.93 14.41 17.93
N VAL A 298 10.85 13.97 16.67
CA VAL A 298 11.78 13.01 16.07
C VAL A 298 13.14 13.67 15.78
N LEU A 299 13.12 14.89 15.25
CA LEU A 299 14.34 15.69 15.04
C LEU A 299 15.03 15.98 16.38
N LEU A 300 14.29 16.38 17.41
CA LEU A 300 14.83 16.67 18.73
C LEU A 300 15.48 15.43 19.36
N ALA A 301 14.87 14.24 19.21
CA ALA A 301 15.43 12.99 19.72
C ALA A 301 16.73 12.57 19.01
N ALA A 302 16.82 12.79 17.69
CA ALA A 302 18.05 12.54 16.93
C ALA A 302 19.17 13.54 17.32
N LEU A 303 18.84 14.83 17.41
CA LEU A 303 19.78 15.87 17.84
C LEU A 303 20.27 15.64 19.26
N ARG A 304 19.42 15.17 20.18
CA ARG A 304 19.81 14.90 21.58
C ARG A 304 20.97 13.91 21.68
N VAL A 305 20.98 12.87 20.85
CA VAL A 305 22.05 11.86 20.85
C VAL A 305 23.31 12.39 20.17
N LEU A 306 23.15 13.07 19.03
CA LEU A 306 24.29 13.50 18.19
C LEU A 306 24.95 14.80 18.67
N ALA A 307 24.24 15.63 19.43
CA ALA A 307 24.74 16.89 19.93
C ALA A 307 25.45 16.74 21.29
N THR A 308 25.26 15.63 22.00
CA THR A 308 25.87 15.36 23.31
C THR A 308 27.13 14.50 23.22
N ASP A 309 27.30 13.73 22.14
CA ASP A 309 28.50 12.91 21.89
C ASP A 309 29.55 13.70 21.07
N GLU A 310 30.79 13.78 21.57
CA GLU A 310 31.90 14.47 20.87
C GLU A 310 32.34 13.73 19.60
N GLY A 311 32.08 12.42 19.49
CA GLY A 311 32.47 11.59 18.35
C GLY A 311 31.53 11.68 17.13
N THR A 312 30.38 12.37 17.24
CA THR A 312 29.33 12.36 16.20
C THR A 312 29.22 13.64 15.38
N GLY A 313 30.26 14.49 15.40
CA GLY A 313 30.26 15.78 14.71
C GLY A 313 29.93 15.68 13.21
N HIS A 314 30.48 14.67 12.53
CA HIS A 314 30.22 14.46 11.09
C HIS A 314 28.74 14.12 10.80
N HIS A 315 28.12 13.28 11.62
CA HIS A 315 26.70 12.92 11.48
C HIS A 315 25.77 14.10 11.81
N LEU A 316 26.13 14.92 12.81
CA LEU A 316 25.40 16.16 13.10
C LEU A 316 25.46 17.15 11.92
N ALA A 317 26.62 17.27 11.27
CA ALA A 317 26.78 18.08 10.06
C ALA A 317 25.95 17.55 8.88
N ALA A 318 25.87 16.23 8.70
CA ALA A 318 25.06 15.61 7.65
C ALA A 318 23.55 15.89 7.84
N ILE A 319 23.06 15.88 9.10
CA ILE A 319 21.67 16.24 9.40
C ILE A 319 21.44 17.74 9.18
N ALA A 320 22.36 18.59 9.63
CA ALA A 320 22.27 20.04 9.44
C ALA A 320 22.24 20.44 7.95
N ALA A 321 23.03 19.76 7.11
CA ALA A 321 23.05 20.01 5.66
C ALA A 321 21.78 19.51 4.93
N ALA A 322 21.07 18.54 5.51
CA ALA A 322 19.94 17.89 4.87
C ALA A 322 18.56 18.40 5.34
N LEU A 323 18.50 19.28 6.33
CA LEU A 323 17.24 19.80 6.89
C LEU A 323 17.28 21.34 6.94
N PRO A 324 16.12 22.02 7.07
CA PRO A 324 16.09 23.47 7.23
C PRO A 324 16.90 23.90 8.46
N ALA A 325 17.86 24.80 8.26
CA ALA A 325 18.78 25.24 9.30
C ALA A 325 18.05 25.92 10.48
N THR A 326 16.91 26.56 10.24
CA THR A 326 16.01 27.10 11.28
C THR A 326 15.44 26.04 12.22
N ASP A 327 15.09 24.85 11.71
CA ASP A 327 14.54 23.76 12.53
C ASP A 327 15.65 23.08 13.36
N VAL A 328 16.84 22.92 12.78
CA VAL A 328 18.02 22.38 13.47
C VAL A 328 18.50 23.32 14.57
N LEU A 329 18.58 24.63 14.27
CA LEU A 329 18.97 25.66 15.22
C LEU A 329 17.94 25.82 16.35
N ARG A 330 16.64 25.75 16.06
CA ARG A 330 15.56 25.71 17.08
C ARG A 330 15.72 24.49 17.98
N GLY A 331 16.00 23.32 17.41
CA GLY A 331 16.25 22.08 18.16
C GLY A 331 17.49 22.15 19.07
N LEU A 332 18.61 22.67 18.56
CA LEU A 332 19.85 22.83 19.33
C LEU A 332 19.70 23.85 20.47
N ARG A 333 19.02 24.99 20.23
CA ARG A 333 18.71 25.99 21.27
C ARG A 333 17.83 25.39 22.37
N ARG A 334 16.81 24.62 21.99
CA ARG A 334 15.94 23.91 22.93
C ARG A 334 16.70 22.89 23.77
N LEU A 335 17.62 22.12 23.16
CA LEU A 335 18.47 21.18 23.89
C LEU A 335 19.45 21.88 24.85
N ALA A 336 20.03 23.01 24.44
CA ALA A 336 20.87 23.82 25.31
C ALA A 336 20.11 24.30 26.56
N GLN A 337 18.85 24.71 26.39
CA GLN A 337 17.97 25.13 27.49
C GLN A 337 17.52 23.97 28.38
N GLU A 338 17.24 22.80 27.81
CA GLU A 338 16.73 21.62 28.54
C GLU A 338 17.82 20.85 29.31
N GLN A 339 19.05 20.76 28.78
CA GLN A 339 20.09 19.85 29.28
C GLN A 339 21.42 20.53 29.64
N GLY A 340 21.66 21.78 29.23
CA GLY A 340 22.82 22.58 29.64
C GLY A 340 24.20 22.11 29.15
N GLN A 341 24.33 20.95 28.49
CA GLN A 341 25.59 20.41 27.99
C GLN A 341 25.48 19.99 26.53
N LEU A 342 25.96 20.85 25.62
CA LEU A 342 26.19 20.53 24.22
C LEU A 342 27.68 20.22 24.01
N SER A 343 27.98 19.27 23.12
CA SER A 343 29.36 19.01 22.69
C SER A 343 29.96 20.24 22.00
N GLY A 344 31.30 20.35 22.02
CA GLY A 344 32.00 21.47 21.38
C GLY A 344 31.70 21.60 19.87
N HIS A 345 31.43 20.50 19.17
CA HIS A 345 31.04 20.52 17.77
C HIS A 345 29.59 21.00 17.57
N ALA A 346 28.65 20.61 18.45
CA ALA A 346 27.28 21.09 18.40
C ALA A 346 27.17 22.60 18.67
N LEU A 347 28.00 23.13 19.57
CA LEU A 347 28.11 24.57 19.82
C LEU A 347 28.66 25.32 18.60
N ARG A 348 29.74 24.83 17.98
CA ARG A 348 30.28 25.41 16.74
C ARG A 348 29.29 25.36 15.58
N MET A 349 28.51 24.27 15.46
CA MET A 349 27.46 24.15 14.45
C MET A 349 26.31 25.14 14.73
N ALA A 350 25.87 25.27 15.98
CA ALA A 350 24.85 26.24 16.35
C ALA A 350 25.29 27.69 16.09
N GLN A 351 26.57 28.00 16.34
CA GLN A 351 27.19 29.30 16.01
C GLN A 351 27.25 29.51 14.49
N ALA A 352 27.76 28.55 13.72
CA ALA A 352 27.84 28.64 12.26
C ALA A 352 26.46 28.74 11.59
N LEU A 353 25.45 28.03 12.10
CA LEU A 353 24.05 28.11 11.65
C LEU A 353 23.37 29.42 12.08
N ALA A 354 23.79 30.01 13.20
CA ALA A 354 23.32 31.34 13.62
C ALA A 354 23.95 32.43 12.74
N GLU A 355 25.27 32.39 12.51
CA GLU A 355 26.02 33.33 11.66
C GLU A 355 25.55 33.30 10.18
N THR A 356 25.21 32.12 9.66
CA THR A 356 24.66 31.97 8.29
C THR A 356 23.19 32.38 8.17
N HIS A 357 22.45 32.45 9.27
CA HIS A 357 21.07 32.95 9.33
C HIS A 357 20.97 34.38 9.91
N GLU A 358 22.09 35.01 10.29
CA GLU A 358 22.20 36.41 10.72
C GLU A 358 22.01 37.42 9.57
N GLU A 359 21.89 36.97 8.31
CA GLU A 359 21.48 37.83 7.17
C GLU A 359 19.95 37.98 7.03
N VAL A 360 19.17 37.62 8.06
CA VAL A 360 17.77 38.08 8.22
C VAL A 360 17.64 38.69 9.63
N PRO A 361 17.21 39.96 9.76
CA PRO A 361 17.55 40.79 10.92
C PRO A 361 16.90 40.30 12.21
N GLU A 362 17.71 40.20 13.27
CA GLU A 362 17.21 40.34 14.64
C GLU A 362 16.52 41.70 14.75
N THR A 363 15.25 41.68 15.14
CA THR A 363 14.53 42.84 15.64
C THR A 363 15.33 43.49 16.76
N SER A 364 15.95 44.63 16.47
CA SER A 364 16.46 45.56 17.46
C SER A 364 15.35 45.91 18.44
N GLY A 365 15.63 45.73 19.74
CA GLY A 365 14.71 45.96 20.83
C GLY A 365 14.08 47.36 20.84
N LEU A 366 12.80 47.37 21.19
CA LEU A 366 12.15 48.55 21.77
C LEU A 366 12.53 48.63 23.27
N PRO A 367 12.69 49.85 23.83
CA PRO A 367 13.14 50.04 25.20
C PRO A 367 12.07 49.62 26.22
N GLU A 368 12.49 49.26 27.44
CA GLU A 368 11.61 48.84 28.53
C GLU A 368 10.46 49.84 28.80
N PRO A 369 9.25 49.36 29.12
CA PRO A 369 8.10 50.22 29.34
C PRO A 369 8.20 50.94 30.70
N PRO A 370 7.89 52.24 30.78
CA PRO A 370 7.77 52.93 32.06
C PRO A 370 6.52 52.46 32.84
N ALA A 371 6.76 52.15 34.12
CA ALA A 371 5.93 52.03 35.33
C ALA A 371 4.38 52.00 35.37
N ASP A 372 3.62 52.23 34.30
CA ASP A 372 2.14 52.37 34.40
C ASP A 372 1.33 51.27 33.69
N PHE A 373 1.98 50.22 33.21
CA PHE A 373 1.31 49.13 32.49
C PHE A 373 0.35 48.30 33.36
N ALA A 374 0.59 48.26 34.68
CA ALA A 374 -0.28 47.57 35.64
C ALA A 374 -1.60 48.30 35.91
N ALA A 375 -1.65 49.63 35.71
CA ALA A 375 -2.89 50.41 35.83
C ALA A 375 -3.75 50.29 34.57
N MET A 376 -3.14 50.20 33.38
CA MET A 376 -3.87 49.95 32.12
C MET A 376 -4.43 48.53 32.02
N ALA A 377 -3.79 47.54 32.62
CA ALA A 377 -4.30 46.17 32.73
C ALA A 377 -5.56 46.05 33.61
N ALA A 378 -5.94 47.10 34.34
CA ALA A 378 -7.20 47.17 35.09
C ALA A 378 -8.37 47.79 34.29
N LEU A 379 -8.12 48.37 33.11
CA LEU A 379 -9.14 49.04 32.30
C LEU A 379 -9.75 48.15 31.19
N PHE A 380 -9.17 46.98 30.93
CA PHE A 380 -9.61 46.05 29.86
C PHE A 380 -10.19 44.74 30.40
N ARG A 381 -10.84 44.79 31.57
CA ARG A 381 -11.39 43.58 32.22
C ARG A 381 -12.89 43.37 32.05
N GLU A 382 -13.56 44.06 31.13
CA GLU A 382 -14.97 43.81 30.84
C GLU A 382 -15.21 43.64 29.34
N GLU A 383 -15.99 42.61 29.06
CA GLU A 383 -16.18 41.93 27.79
C GLU A 383 -16.98 42.71 26.74
N ASP A 384 -16.81 42.23 25.51
CA ASP A 384 -17.60 42.47 24.31
C ASP A 384 -17.48 43.88 23.69
N VAL A 385 -17.47 44.01 22.37
CA VAL A 385 -18.44 43.39 21.47
C VAL A 385 -17.84 43.22 20.07
N ASP A 386 -18.45 42.39 19.24
CA ASP A 386 -18.74 42.78 17.87
C ASP A 386 -19.18 44.26 17.81
N ARG A 387 -18.22 45.17 17.62
CA ARG A 387 -18.37 46.57 17.19
C ARG A 387 -16.99 47.22 17.26
N TYR A 388 -16.45 47.61 16.12
CA TYR A 388 -16.64 48.99 15.65
C TYR A 388 -15.58 49.35 14.60
N ASN A 389 -16.07 49.72 13.41
CA ASN A 389 -15.35 50.60 12.48
C ASN A 389 -15.90 52.02 12.71
N PRO A 390 -15.04 53.02 13.02
CA PRO A 390 -15.42 54.40 12.75
C PRO A 390 -14.37 55.29 12.04
N GLU A 391 -14.92 55.94 11.02
CA GLU A 391 -14.87 57.37 10.64
C GLU A 391 -13.55 58.07 10.25
N ASP A 392 -12.38 57.76 10.81
CA ASP A 392 -11.15 58.49 10.41
C ASP A 392 -10.43 57.90 9.19
N HIS A 393 -10.77 56.67 8.81
CA HIS A 393 -10.32 56.05 7.56
C HIS A 393 -10.98 56.69 6.32
N ARG A 394 -12.04 57.49 6.53
CA ARG A 394 -12.77 58.22 5.48
C ARG A 394 -12.06 59.51 5.05
N ALA A 395 -11.27 60.12 5.92
CA ALA A 395 -10.52 61.35 5.62
C ALA A 395 -9.25 61.10 4.82
N LEU A 396 -8.57 59.96 5.02
CA LEU A 396 -7.35 59.59 4.29
C LEU A 396 -7.62 59.09 2.86
N LEU A 397 -8.83 58.59 2.57
CA LEU A 397 -9.28 58.26 1.22
C LEU A 397 -9.79 59.49 0.44
N ALA A 398 -9.96 60.65 1.10
CA ALA A 398 -10.50 61.87 0.50
C ALA A 398 -9.45 62.82 -0.10
N GLN A 399 -8.14 62.50 -0.04
CA GLN A 399 -7.07 63.39 -0.54
C GLN A 399 -6.17 62.73 -1.61
N LYS A 400 -6.68 62.75 -2.87
CA LYS A 400 -6.03 62.93 -4.21
C LYS A 400 -4.63 62.35 -4.51
N PRO A 401 -4.33 61.82 -5.74
CA PRO A 401 -4.92 62.24 -7.03
C PRO A 401 -5.45 61.10 -7.92
N THR A 402 -6.61 61.34 -8.50
CA THR A 402 -7.25 60.48 -9.49
C THR A 402 -6.54 60.62 -10.84
N VAL A 403 -5.95 59.53 -11.36
CA VAL A 403 -5.76 59.37 -12.80
C VAL A 403 -7.11 58.98 -13.38
N ASP A 404 -7.65 59.83 -14.24
CA ASP A 404 -8.95 59.66 -14.86
C ASP A 404 -8.90 58.58 -15.95
N LEU A 405 -9.11 57.32 -15.56
CA LEU A 405 -9.25 56.18 -16.48
C LEU A 405 -10.58 56.22 -17.25
N SER A 406 -11.51 57.12 -16.91
CA SER A 406 -12.76 57.34 -17.67
C SER A 406 -12.51 57.98 -19.04
N ALA A 407 -11.33 58.58 -19.27
CA ALA A 407 -10.97 59.14 -20.57
C ALA A 407 -10.52 58.09 -21.61
N ILE A 408 -10.40 56.80 -21.24
CA ILE A 408 -9.97 55.71 -22.13
C ILE A 408 -11.11 54.70 -22.39
N ALA A 409 -12.33 54.94 -21.90
CA ALA A 409 -13.48 54.13 -22.23
C ALA A 409 -14.10 54.61 -23.56
N VAL A 410 -13.86 53.86 -24.64
CA VAL A 410 -14.70 53.94 -25.84
C VAL A 410 -16.11 53.50 -25.45
N GLU A 411 -17.11 54.36 -25.63
CA GLU A 411 -18.52 54.03 -25.43
C GLU A 411 -18.93 52.90 -26.39
N VAL A 412 -18.96 51.67 -25.89
CA VAL A 412 -19.84 50.63 -26.45
C VAL A 412 -21.12 50.70 -25.63
N ALA A 413 -22.11 51.41 -26.16
CA ALA A 413 -23.45 51.43 -25.62
C ALA A 413 -24.02 50.00 -25.67
N ALA A 414 -24.16 49.37 -24.50
CA ALA A 414 -25.00 48.20 -24.32
C ALA A 414 -25.88 48.42 -23.07
N ASP A 415 -27.17 48.36 -23.34
CA ASP A 415 -28.31 48.60 -22.46
C ASP A 415 -28.20 47.85 -21.10
N PRO A 416 -28.32 48.53 -19.94
CA PRO A 416 -28.18 47.90 -18.62
C PRO A 416 -29.33 46.97 -18.22
N GLU A 417 -30.45 46.97 -18.94
CA GLU A 417 -31.65 46.21 -18.55
C GLU A 417 -31.66 44.73 -19.00
N GLY A 418 -30.57 44.23 -19.59
CA GLY A 418 -30.45 42.85 -20.07
C GLY A 418 -29.82 41.83 -19.10
N PHE A 419 -29.27 42.26 -17.96
CA PHE A 419 -28.53 41.37 -17.05
C PHE A 419 -29.48 40.69 -16.04
N GLY A 420 -29.98 39.52 -16.41
CA GLY A 420 -30.70 38.61 -15.50
C GLY A 420 -29.78 37.99 -14.44
N PRO A 421 -30.34 37.35 -13.40
CA PRO A 421 -29.62 36.89 -12.20
C PRO A 421 -28.59 35.75 -12.41
N ASP A 422 -28.33 35.35 -13.65
CA ASP A 422 -27.37 34.29 -14.00
C ASP A 422 -25.93 34.83 -14.23
N THR A 423 -25.67 36.13 -14.05
CA THR A 423 -24.39 36.75 -14.40
C THR A 423 -23.51 37.15 -13.21
N GLU A 424 -23.31 36.31 -12.19
CA GLU A 424 -22.17 36.49 -11.24
C GLU A 424 -21.66 35.16 -10.67
N SER A 425 -21.21 34.27 -11.55
CA SER A 425 -20.45 33.08 -11.15
C SER A 425 -19.12 33.06 -11.89
N ASP A 426 -18.01 32.84 -11.20
CA ASP A 426 -16.68 32.68 -11.81
C ASP A 426 -16.69 31.64 -12.95
N ASP A 427 -17.53 30.60 -12.84
CA ASP A 427 -17.70 29.58 -13.87
C ASP A 427 -18.49 30.08 -15.09
N ALA A 428 -19.37 31.08 -14.95
CA ALA A 428 -20.04 31.72 -16.08
C ALA A 428 -19.07 32.62 -16.86
N ILE A 429 -18.23 33.36 -16.15
CA ILE A 429 -17.18 34.19 -16.75
C ILE A 429 -16.19 33.32 -17.51
N GLU A 430 -15.74 32.22 -16.91
CA GLU A 430 -14.79 31.32 -17.58
C GLU A 430 -15.40 30.66 -18.81
N ARG A 431 -16.65 30.19 -18.74
CA ARG A 431 -17.35 29.67 -19.93
C ARG A 431 -17.42 30.71 -21.05
N ARG A 432 -17.77 31.96 -20.74
CA ARG A 432 -17.83 33.05 -21.73
C ARG A 432 -16.45 33.37 -22.32
N LEU A 433 -15.40 33.34 -21.49
CA LEU A 433 -14.02 33.52 -21.94
C LEU A 433 -13.63 32.40 -22.91
N VAL A 434 -13.90 31.14 -22.58
CA VAL A 434 -13.60 30.00 -23.45
C VAL A 434 -14.33 30.11 -24.79
N THR A 435 -15.63 30.42 -24.78
CA THR A 435 -16.40 30.64 -26.01
C THR A 435 -15.80 31.77 -26.86
N THR A 436 -15.48 32.90 -26.24
CA THR A 436 -14.90 34.06 -26.95
C THR A 436 -13.55 33.71 -27.57
N LEU A 437 -12.69 32.99 -26.85
CA LEU A 437 -11.38 32.56 -27.36
C LEU A 437 -11.50 31.55 -28.51
N LEU A 438 -12.50 30.66 -28.47
CA LEU A 438 -12.78 29.75 -29.58
C LEU A 438 -13.30 30.51 -30.81
N ASP A 439 -14.21 31.47 -30.63
CA ASP A 439 -14.70 32.33 -31.71
C ASP A 439 -13.57 33.15 -32.33
N MET A 440 -12.66 33.68 -31.50
CA MET A 440 -11.45 34.35 -31.97
C MET A 440 -10.56 33.39 -32.77
N THR A 441 -10.40 32.14 -32.30
CA THR A 441 -9.60 31.14 -33.01
C THR A 441 -10.20 30.79 -34.38
N ALA A 442 -11.53 30.71 -34.47
CA ALA A 442 -12.25 30.37 -35.69
C ALA A 442 -12.25 31.50 -36.74
N ASN A 443 -12.43 32.75 -36.29
CA ASN A 443 -12.76 33.86 -37.18
C ASN A 443 -11.65 34.93 -37.32
N SER A 444 -10.61 34.91 -36.47
CA SER A 444 -9.58 35.95 -36.48
C SER A 444 -8.41 35.66 -37.43
N PRO A 445 -7.66 36.70 -37.85
CA PRO A 445 -6.47 36.55 -38.67
C PRO A 445 -5.42 35.60 -38.07
N GLU A 446 -4.59 34.96 -38.90
CA GLU A 446 -3.58 33.97 -38.46
C GLU A 446 -2.64 34.51 -37.36
N VAL A 447 -2.39 35.81 -37.36
CA VAL A 447 -1.53 36.49 -36.38
C VAL A 447 -2.09 36.43 -34.95
N VAL A 448 -3.41 36.39 -34.80
CA VAL A 448 -4.09 36.42 -33.49
C VAL A 448 -4.33 35.01 -32.93
N ARG A 449 -4.40 33.99 -33.80
CA ARG A 449 -4.70 32.59 -33.41
C ARG A 449 -3.75 32.02 -32.35
N PRO A 450 -2.41 32.16 -32.45
CA PRO A 450 -1.49 31.63 -31.43
C PRO A 450 -1.73 32.23 -30.04
N LEU A 451 -2.14 33.50 -29.96
CA LEU A 451 -2.48 34.16 -28.71
C LEU A 451 -3.76 33.57 -28.10
N ALA A 452 -4.80 33.38 -28.92
CA ALA A 452 -6.06 32.78 -28.47
C ALA A 452 -5.85 31.34 -27.98
N LEU A 453 -5.11 30.52 -28.73
CA LEU A 453 -4.74 29.16 -28.33
C LEU A 453 -3.86 29.14 -27.06
N GLY A 454 -2.92 30.08 -26.94
CA GLY A 454 -2.10 30.25 -25.74
C GLY A 454 -2.95 30.52 -24.49
N ARG A 455 -3.93 31.42 -24.60
CA ARG A 455 -4.88 31.71 -23.51
C ARG A 455 -5.80 30.53 -23.20
N LEU A 456 -6.29 29.80 -24.21
CA LEU A 456 -7.06 28.57 -23.99
C LEU A 456 -6.24 27.53 -23.20
N ARG A 457 -4.95 27.39 -23.49
CA ARG A 457 -4.05 26.50 -22.72
C ARG A 457 -3.93 26.94 -21.27
N GLU A 458 -3.77 28.23 -21.01
CA GLU A 458 -3.70 28.74 -19.63
C GLU A 458 -5.00 28.45 -18.85
N VAL A 459 -6.16 28.70 -19.47
CA VAL A 459 -7.47 28.40 -18.86
C VAL A 459 -7.59 26.90 -18.59
N TYR A 460 -7.20 26.05 -19.55
CA TYR A 460 -7.19 24.59 -19.38
C TYR A 460 -6.34 24.15 -18.19
N LEU A 461 -5.09 24.60 -18.11
CA LEU A 461 -4.17 24.24 -17.02
C LEU A 461 -4.68 24.74 -15.66
N ARG A 462 -5.25 25.95 -15.62
CA ARG A 462 -5.84 26.52 -14.40
C ARG A 462 -7.08 25.75 -13.96
N ALA A 463 -7.91 25.28 -14.89
CA ALA A 463 -9.03 24.40 -14.60
C ALA A 463 -8.57 23.05 -14.01
N LEU A 464 -7.51 22.45 -14.56
CA LEU A 464 -6.93 21.21 -14.01
C LEU A 464 -6.37 21.40 -12.60
N GLN A 465 -5.63 22.50 -12.36
CA GLN A 465 -5.09 22.82 -11.03
C GLN A 465 -6.19 23.06 -9.99
N GLY A 466 -7.31 23.64 -10.42
CA GLY A 466 -8.49 23.86 -9.58
C GLY A 466 -9.42 22.65 -9.45
N ASN A 467 -9.03 21.45 -9.94
CA ASN A 467 -9.88 20.26 -10.00
C ASN A 467 -11.23 20.45 -10.74
N ARG A 468 -11.32 21.42 -11.65
CA ARG A 468 -12.52 21.72 -12.45
C ARG A 468 -12.53 20.94 -13.76
N PHE A 469 -12.54 19.61 -13.66
CA PHE A 469 -12.48 18.70 -14.81
C PHE A 469 -13.64 18.86 -15.79
N ALA A 470 -14.83 19.24 -15.31
CA ALA A 470 -15.99 19.47 -16.18
C ALA A 470 -15.72 20.58 -17.21
N GLY A 471 -15.11 21.69 -16.79
CA GLY A 471 -14.74 22.80 -17.68
C GLY A 471 -13.64 22.40 -18.66
N ALA A 472 -12.60 21.70 -18.20
CA ALA A 472 -11.52 21.20 -19.04
C ALA A 472 -12.04 20.22 -20.13
N ILE A 473 -12.96 19.32 -19.75
CA ILE A 473 -13.60 18.38 -20.68
C ILE A 473 -14.48 19.12 -21.69
N ALA A 474 -15.28 20.09 -21.25
CA ALA A 474 -16.12 20.90 -22.13
C ALA A 474 -15.28 21.67 -23.16
N MET A 475 -14.14 22.23 -22.73
CA MET A 475 -13.21 22.92 -23.63
C MET A 475 -12.65 21.99 -24.71
N ILE A 476 -12.18 20.79 -24.35
CA ILE A 476 -11.66 19.83 -25.34
C ILE A 476 -12.74 19.43 -26.35
N ARG A 477 -13.98 19.21 -25.88
CA ARG A 477 -15.12 18.89 -26.77
C ARG A 477 -15.39 20.04 -27.73
N ALA A 478 -15.44 21.27 -27.25
CA ALA A 478 -15.67 22.44 -28.09
C ALA A 478 -14.57 22.64 -29.15
N ILE A 479 -13.30 22.42 -28.80
CA ILE A 479 -12.19 22.47 -29.76
C ILE A 479 -12.35 21.38 -30.84
N ARG A 480 -12.77 20.17 -30.45
CA ARG A 480 -13.00 19.07 -31.39
C ARG A 480 -14.20 19.29 -32.30
N GLU A 481 -15.27 19.86 -31.78
CA GLU A 481 -16.44 20.26 -32.58
C GLU A 481 -16.03 21.31 -33.62
N LEU A 482 -15.21 22.29 -33.22
CA LEU A 482 -14.66 23.29 -34.13
C LEU A 482 -13.75 22.66 -35.21
N ALA A 483 -12.91 21.69 -34.84
CA ALA A 483 -12.05 20.98 -35.79
C ALA A 483 -12.83 20.05 -36.74
N ALA A 484 -14.00 19.57 -36.31
CA ALA A 484 -14.88 18.73 -37.12
C ALA A 484 -15.67 19.53 -38.17
N ASP A 485 -15.86 20.84 -37.96
CA ASP A 485 -16.58 21.71 -38.89
C ASP A 485 -15.92 21.71 -40.29
N PRO A 486 -16.64 21.30 -41.35
CA PRO A 486 -16.14 21.35 -42.72
C PRO A 486 -15.72 22.75 -43.18
N ALA A 487 -16.34 23.81 -42.65
CA ALA A 487 -16.01 25.20 -42.99
C ALA A 487 -14.60 25.60 -42.50
N LEU A 488 -14.12 24.95 -41.44
CA LEU A 488 -12.83 25.23 -40.81
C LEU A 488 -11.79 24.14 -41.09
N ALA A 489 -11.94 23.41 -42.21
CA ALA A 489 -11.05 22.30 -42.57
C ALA A 489 -9.55 22.70 -42.63
N ALA A 490 -9.25 23.95 -42.98
CA ALA A 490 -7.89 24.48 -42.98
C ALA A 490 -7.25 24.57 -41.58
N LEU A 491 -8.08 24.77 -40.53
CA LEU A 491 -7.64 24.88 -39.13
C LEU A 491 -7.55 23.54 -38.42
N ARG A 492 -8.17 22.49 -38.96
CA ARG A 492 -8.26 21.16 -38.32
C ARG A 492 -6.90 20.67 -37.82
N GLY A 493 -5.87 20.72 -38.66
CA GLY A 493 -4.52 20.26 -38.27
C GLY A 493 -3.89 21.09 -37.15
N GLU A 494 -4.14 22.40 -37.10
CA GLU A 494 -3.64 23.28 -36.03
C GLU A 494 -4.35 22.98 -34.70
N LEU A 495 -5.67 22.77 -34.74
CA LEU A 495 -6.49 22.42 -33.57
C LEU A 495 -6.17 21.02 -33.04
N ASP A 496 -6.00 20.03 -33.92
CA ASP A 496 -5.60 18.68 -33.52
C ASP A 496 -4.23 18.68 -32.84
N ALA A 497 -3.26 19.40 -33.41
CA ALA A 497 -1.94 19.58 -32.80
C ALA A 497 -2.00 20.36 -31.48
N PHE A 498 -2.96 21.29 -31.34
CA PHE A 498 -3.18 21.99 -30.08
C PHE A 498 -3.71 21.03 -29.00
N VAL A 499 -4.71 20.19 -29.31
CA VAL A 499 -5.22 19.18 -28.37
C VAL A 499 -4.14 18.17 -27.98
N GLU A 500 -3.28 17.76 -28.90
CA GLU A 500 -2.12 16.90 -28.60
C GLU A 500 -1.16 17.57 -27.61
N ARG A 501 -0.88 18.88 -27.77
CA ARG A 501 -0.07 19.65 -26.81
C ARG A 501 -0.72 19.83 -25.44
N LEU A 502 -2.05 19.81 -25.35
CA LEU A 502 -2.74 19.82 -24.06
C LEU A 502 -2.56 18.50 -23.30
N ALA A 503 -2.31 17.41 -24.02
CA ALA A 503 -2.08 16.07 -23.48
C ALA A 503 -0.60 15.69 -23.41
N ASP A 504 0.28 16.66 -23.12
CA ASP A 504 1.72 16.41 -23.01
C ASP A 504 2.07 15.49 -21.83
N ALA A 505 3.23 14.81 -21.93
CA ALA A 505 3.67 13.86 -20.92
C ALA A 505 3.79 14.46 -19.50
N PRO A 506 4.33 15.69 -19.31
CA PRO A 506 4.38 16.33 -17.99
C PRO A 506 3.00 16.56 -17.38
N THR A 507 2.02 17.02 -18.16
CA THR A 507 0.66 17.26 -17.68
C THR A 507 0.00 15.95 -17.26
N LEU A 508 0.10 14.91 -18.08
CA LEU A 508 -0.49 13.60 -17.77
C LEU A 508 0.17 12.93 -16.56
N ALA A 509 1.51 13.02 -16.43
CA ALA A 509 2.23 12.55 -15.26
C ALA A 509 1.84 13.32 -13.99
N ALA A 510 1.71 14.65 -14.08
CA ALA A 510 1.28 15.49 -12.97
C ALA A 510 -0.15 15.16 -12.53
N LEU A 511 -1.07 14.91 -13.46
CA LEU A 511 -2.45 14.50 -13.15
C LEU A 511 -2.50 13.15 -12.42
N VAL A 512 -1.71 12.17 -12.87
CA VAL A 512 -1.61 10.86 -12.20
C VAL A 512 -1.00 11.00 -10.80
N ALA A 513 0.03 11.85 -10.66
CA ALA A 513 0.63 12.15 -9.36
C ALA A 513 -0.37 12.85 -8.42
N ALA A 514 -1.09 13.86 -8.91
CA ALA A 514 -2.10 14.59 -8.18
C ALA A 514 -3.25 13.68 -7.73
N SER A 515 -3.72 12.76 -8.58
CA SER A 515 -4.82 11.83 -8.20
C SER A 515 -4.50 10.89 -7.04
N ARG A 516 -3.23 10.82 -6.63
CA ARG A 516 -2.78 10.03 -5.47
C ARG A 516 -2.63 10.88 -4.21
N GLN A 517 -2.62 12.20 -4.34
CA GLN A 517 -2.50 13.10 -3.20
C GLN A 517 -3.87 13.29 -2.53
N PRO A 518 -3.94 13.43 -1.20
CA PRO A 518 -5.16 13.83 -0.52
C PRO A 518 -5.69 15.17 -1.06
N GLY A 519 -6.97 15.25 -1.41
CA GLY A 519 -7.56 16.43 -2.05
C GLY A 519 -7.24 16.60 -3.53
N GLY A 520 -6.46 15.68 -4.11
CA GLY A 520 -6.25 15.59 -5.54
C GLY A 520 -7.49 15.05 -6.28
N PRO A 521 -7.49 15.13 -7.61
CA PRO A 521 -8.66 14.76 -8.39
C PRO A 521 -8.91 13.24 -8.36
N PRO A 522 -10.17 12.79 -8.28
CA PRO A 522 -10.51 11.38 -8.43
C PRO A 522 -9.92 10.81 -9.73
N PHE A 523 -9.30 9.64 -9.65
CA PHE A 523 -8.68 9.00 -10.81
C PHE A 523 -9.67 8.78 -11.98
N VAL A 524 -10.96 8.58 -11.67
CA VAL A 524 -12.04 8.48 -12.67
C VAL A 524 -12.21 9.76 -13.50
N GLN A 525 -12.00 10.94 -12.92
CA GLN A 525 -12.05 12.20 -13.65
C GLN A 525 -10.85 12.36 -14.59
N VAL A 526 -9.66 11.96 -14.14
CA VAL A 526 -8.45 11.91 -14.98
C VAL A 526 -8.64 10.94 -16.14
N GLN A 527 -9.23 9.77 -15.88
CA GLN A 527 -9.56 8.79 -16.92
C GLN A 527 -10.57 9.35 -17.92
N THR A 528 -11.61 10.03 -17.46
CA THR A 528 -12.62 10.66 -18.33
C THR A 528 -11.99 11.73 -19.23
N LEU A 529 -11.10 12.56 -18.68
CA LEU A 529 -10.34 13.54 -19.45
C LEU A 529 -9.51 12.88 -20.55
N VAL A 530 -8.77 11.81 -20.22
CA VAL A 530 -7.97 11.03 -21.18
C VAL A 530 -8.84 10.43 -22.28
N LEU A 531 -10.02 9.87 -21.94
CA LEU A 531 -10.95 9.34 -22.93
C LEU A 531 -11.47 10.44 -23.87
N VAL A 532 -11.72 11.65 -23.35
CA VAL A 532 -12.14 12.80 -24.16
C VAL A 532 -11.00 13.34 -25.03
N LEU A 533 -9.74 13.26 -24.58
CA LEU A 533 -8.57 13.55 -25.42
C LEU A 533 -8.40 12.47 -26.52
N GLY A 534 -8.71 11.21 -26.23
CA GLY A 534 -8.67 10.10 -27.18
C GLY A 534 -7.28 9.88 -27.77
N ALA A 535 -7.18 9.71 -29.10
CA ALA A 535 -5.92 9.45 -29.78
C ALA A 535 -4.84 10.50 -29.52
N SER A 536 -5.21 11.77 -29.30
CA SER A 536 -4.29 12.88 -29.01
C SER A 536 -3.53 12.70 -27.69
N ALA A 537 -4.01 11.88 -26.75
CA ALA A 537 -3.30 11.56 -25.51
C ALA A 537 -2.27 10.43 -25.67
N THR A 538 -2.25 9.72 -26.80
CA THR A 538 -1.43 8.52 -27.01
C THR A 538 0.05 8.82 -26.82
N HIS A 539 0.58 9.82 -27.52
CA HIS A 539 2.00 10.14 -27.47
C HIS A 539 2.45 10.53 -26.06
N GLY A 540 1.74 11.48 -25.43
CA GLY A 540 2.04 11.94 -24.07
C GLY A 540 1.91 10.84 -23.01
N LEU A 541 0.93 9.95 -23.11
CA LEU A 541 0.79 8.82 -22.17
C LEU A 541 1.95 7.83 -22.29
N LEU A 542 2.36 7.48 -23.51
CA LEU A 542 3.44 6.54 -23.74
C LEU A 542 4.80 7.12 -23.32
N GLU A 543 5.02 8.41 -23.57
CA GLU A 543 6.21 9.13 -23.10
C GLU A 543 6.24 9.24 -21.57
N ALA A 544 5.13 9.64 -20.94
CA ALA A 544 5.01 9.66 -19.47
C ALA A 544 5.26 8.26 -18.87
N LEU A 545 4.71 7.22 -19.49
CA LEU A 545 4.90 5.83 -19.07
C LEU A 545 6.36 5.38 -19.17
N ALA A 546 7.07 5.82 -20.21
CA ALA A 546 8.49 5.51 -20.40
C ALA A 546 9.39 6.24 -19.40
N ALA A 547 9.02 7.46 -19.01
CA ALA A 547 9.80 8.28 -18.07
C ALA A 547 9.52 7.97 -16.59
N GLU A 548 8.36 7.39 -16.25
CA GLU A 548 7.91 7.25 -14.87
C GLU A 548 8.73 6.22 -14.05
N PRO A 549 9.46 6.63 -13.00
CA PRO A 549 10.20 5.71 -12.14
C PRO A 549 9.31 5.01 -11.10
N ASP A 550 8.26 5.67 -10.60
CA ASP A 550 7.43 5.14 -9.54
C ASP A 550 6.52 4.01 -10.03
N ARG A 551 6.52 2.87 -9.31
CA ARG A 551 5.77 1.69 -9.71
C ARG A 551 4.25 1.94 -9.69
N ALA A 552 3.74 2.66 -8.70
CA ALA A 552 2.31 2.87 -8.53
C ALA A 552 1.76 3.84 -9.59
N ARG A 553 2.47 4.95 -9.86
CA ARG A 553 2.15 5.88 -10.96
C ARG A 553 2.26 5.21 -12.31
N ARG A 554 3.28 4.37 -12.53
CA ARG A 554 3.42 3.58 -13.76
C ARG A 554 2.21 2.67 -14.01
N LEU A 555 1.68 2.00 -12.98
CA LEU A 555 0.49 1.16 -13.12
C LEU A 555 -0.75 1.97 -13.53
N ARG A 556 -0.94 3.16 -12.95
CA ARG A 556 -2.03 4.08 -13.33
C ARG A 556 -1.89 4.59 -14.76
N LEU A 557 -0.68 4.92 -15.20
CA LEU A 557 -0.42 5.29 -16.61
C LEU A 557 -0.74 4.14 -17.57
N ILE A 558 -0.43 2.90 -17.21
CA ILE A 558 -0.82 1.72 -18.02
C ILE A 558 -2.35 1.57 -18.04
N GLU A 559 -3.05 1.80 -16.93
CA GLU A 559 -4.53 1.77 -16.89
C GLU A 559 -5.14 2.86 -17.79
N LEU A 560 -4.62 4.09 -17.75
CA LEU A 560 -5.06 5.17 -18.62
C LEU A 560 -4.79 4.87 -20.10
N ALA A 561 -3.58 4.42 -20.44
CA ALA A 561 -3.22 4.06 -21.81
C ALA A 561 -4.08 2.89 -22.34
N ALA A 562 -4.34 1.88 -21.50
CA ALA A 562 -5.20 0.75 -21.87
C ALA A 562 -6.66 1.18 -22.06
N SER A 563 -7.14 2.20 -21.33
CA SER A 563 -8.51 2.71 -21.48
C SER A 563 -8.79 3.36 -22.84
N LEU A 564 -7.75 3.78 -23.58
CA LEU A 564 -7.88 4.27 -24.94
C LEU A 564 -8.17 3.16 -25.97
N GLY A 565 -8.01 1.89 -25.59
CA GLY A 565 -8.32 0.74 -26.44
C GLY A 565 -7.53 0.77 -27.76
N PRO A 566 -8.18 0.57 -28.94
CA PRO A 566 -7.49 0.51 -30.23
C PRO A 566 -6.68 1.76 -30.61
N ALA A 567 -7.02 2.94 -30.07
CA ALA A 567 -6.35 4.18 -30.42
C ALA A 567 -4.86 4.21 -30.01
N ILE A 568 -4.48 3.47 -28.96
CA ILE A 568 -3.10 3.42 -28.47
C ILE A 568 -2.21 2.49 -29.32
N VAL A 569 -2.80 1.57 -30.09
CA VAL A 569 -2.10 0.45 -30.73
C VAL A 569 -1.05 0.90 -31.75
N PRO A 570 -1.32 1.85 -32.68
CA PRO A 570 -0.34 2.22 -33.71
C PRO A 570 0.99 2.71 -33.12
N GLU A 571 0.94 3.61 -32.13
CA GLU A 571 2.15 4.16 -31.51
C GLU A 571 2.80 3.15 -30.57
N THR A 572 2.01 2.33 -29.87
CA THR A 572 2.53 1.22 -29.05
C THR A 572 3.34 0.24 -29.89
N ARG A 573 2.87 -0.09 -31.10
CA ARG A 573 3.59 -0.97 -32.04
C ARG A 573 4.90 -0.35 -32.51
N ARG A 574 4.91 0.96 -32.79
CA ARG A 574 6.12 1.69 -33.18
C ARG A 574 7.22 1.59 -32.10
N LEU A 575 6.83 1.66 -30.83
CA LEU A 575 7.73 1.59 -29.68
C LEU A 575 8.22 0.17 -29.32
N LEU A 576 7.76 -0.89 -30.00
CA LEU A 576 8.31 -2.24 -29.82
C LEU A 576 9.76 -2.38 -30.31
N GLY A 577 10.24 -1.43 -31.13
CA GLY A 577 11.63 -1.34 -31.58
C GLY A 577 12.51 -0.41 -30.73
N ASP A 578 12.03 0.10 -29.61
CA ASP A 578 12.80 1.02 -28.75
C ASP A 578 14.05 0.31 -28.16
N PRO A 579 15.23 0.97 -28.11
CA PRO A 579 16.45 0.36 -27.56
C PRO A 579 16.35 0.04 -26.06
N ARG A 580 15.44 0.70 -25.33
CA ARG A 580 15.28 0.56 -23.89
C ARG A 580 14.34 -0.62 -23.58
N TRP A 581 14.90 -1.69 -23.00
CA TRP A 581 14.17 -2.93 -22.70
C TRP A 581 12.85 -2.72 -21.94
N TYR A 582 12.80 -1.74 -21.02
CA TYR A 582 11.62 -1.50 -20.18
C TYR A 582 10.47 -0.86 -20.97
N VAL A 583 10.78 -0.06 -22.01
CA VAL A 583 9.78 0.50 -22.91
C VAL A 583 9.14 -0.63 -23.71
N VAL A 584 9.96 -1.45 -24.37
CA VAL A 584 9.49 -2.62 -25.13
C VAL A 584 8.63 -3.53 -24.26
N ARG A 585 9.08 -3.84 -23.03
CA ARG A 585 8.28 -4.64 -22.07
C ARG A 585 6.93 -3.99 -21.77
N ASN A 586 6.90 -2.68 -21.53
CA ASN A 586 5.66 -1.96 -21.24
C ASN A 586 4.71 -1.96 -22.44
N MET A 587 5.23 -1.82 -23.67
CA MET A 587 4.44 -1.87 -24.90
C MET A 587 3.80 -3.26 -25.10
N VAL A 588 4.56 -4.34 -24.88
CA VAL A 588 4.01 -5.71 -24.95
C VAL A 588 2.91 -5.93 -23.91
N LEU A 589 3.13 -5.48 -22.67
CA LEU A 589 2.12 -5.53 -21.61
C LEU A 589 0.85 -4.76 -22.01
N LEU A 590 1.00 -3.59 -22.61
CA LEU A 590 -0.10 -2.74 -23.02
C LEU A 590 -0.92 -3.37 -24.16
N LEU A 591 -0.26 -3.93 -25.18
CA LEU A 591 -0.92 -4.68 -26.26
C LEU A 591 -1.69 -5.89 -25.72
N ARG A 592 -1.12 -6.59 -24.73
CA ARG A 592 -1.79 -7.69 -24.02
C ARG A 592 -3.05 -7.24 -23.28
N ARG A 593 -3.01 -6.10 -22.59
CA ARG A 593 -4.17 -5.55 -21.87
C ARG A 593 -5.28 -5.05 -22.80
N VAL A 594 -4.91 -4.46 -23.95
CA VAL A 594 -5.86 -4.02 -24.97
C VAL A 594 -6.41 -5.20 -25.78
N HIS A 595 -5.84 -6.39 -25.61
CA HIS A 595 -6.19 -7.60 -26.38
C HIS A 595 -6.02 -7.43 -27.90
N ASP A 596 -5.08 -6.59 -28.32
CA ASP A 596 -4.80 -6.36 -29.75
C ASP A 596 -3.86 -7.43 -30.31
N LYS A 597 -4.35 -8.16 -31.33
CA LYS A 597 -3.58 -9.22 -32.02
C LYS A 597 -2.87 -8.72 -33.28
N SER A 598 -3.00 -7.44 -33.65
CA SER A 598 -2.41 -6.88 -34.87
C SER A 598 -0.88 -6.84 -34.83
N ALA A 599 -0.30 -6.90 -33.62
CA ALA A 599 1.14 -6.86 -33.35
C ALA A 599 1.76 -8.26 -33.13
N MET A 600 1.09 -9.36 -33.50
CA MET A 600 1.55 -10.72 -33.21
C MET A 600 2.97 -10.99 -33.75
N GLY A 601 3.26 -10.53 -34.97
CA GLY A 601 4.57 -10.70 -35.60
C GLY A 601 5.69 -9.97 -34.85
N GLU A 602 5.42 -8.76 -34.37
CA GLU A 602 6.33 -7.98 -33.54
C GLU A 602 6.56 -8.63 -32.18
N ILE A 603 5.50 -9.10 -31.52
CA ILE A 603 5.58 -9.75 -30.20
C ILE A 603 6.34 -11.07 -30.30
N LEU A 604 6.19 -11.83 -31.40
CA LEU A 604 7.01 -13.00 -31.68
C LEU A 604 8.51 -12.66 -31.71
N ARG A 605 8.91 -11.54 -32.31
CA ARG A 605 10.31 -11.08 -32.29
C ARG A 605 10.77 -10.70 -30.87
N CYS A 606 9.88 -10.11 -30.07
CA CYS A 606 10.18 -9.78 -28.67
C CYS A 606 10.41 -11.03 -27.79
N ALA A 607 9.91 -12.21 -28.18
CA ALA A 607 10.17 -13.46 -27.47
C ALA A 607 11.66 -13.89 -27.53
N ASP A 608 12.41 -13.39 -28.52
CA ASP A 608 13.85 -13.62 -28.70
C ASP A 608 14.70 -12.41 -28.27
N HIS A 609 14.11 -11.41 -27.61
CA HIS A 609 14.80 -10.19 -27.16
C HIS A 609 15.96 -10.51 -26.18
N PRO A 610 17.08 -9.76 -26.16
CA PRO A 610 18.23 -10.02 -25.28
C PRO A 610 17.91 -9.94 -23.77
N ASP A 611 16.99 -9.06 -23.37
CA ASP A 611 16.53 -8.94 -21.98
C ASP A 611 15.48 -10.00 -21.62
N LEU A 612 15.72 -10.76 -20.54
CA LEU A 612 14.84 -11.83 -20.05
C LEU A 612 13.42 -11.35 -19.72
N ARG A 613 13.25 -10.14 -19.20
CA ARG A 613 11.95 -9.60 -18.77
C ARG A 613 11.07 -9.29 -19.98
N VAL A 614 11.66 -8.82 -21.08
CA VAL A 614 10.96 -8.62 -22.35
C VAL A 614 10.52 -9.97 -22.92
N ARG A 615 11.41 -10.97 -22.93
CA ARG A 615 11.07 -12.33 -23.40
C ARG A 615 9.89 -12.92 -22.64
N LEU A 616 9.91 -12.83 -21.30
CA LEU A 616 8.84 -13.35 -20.46
C LEU A 616 7.50 -12.65 -20.72
N GLU A 617 7.50 -11.33 -20.88
CA GLU A 617 6.27 -10.60 -21.17
C GLU A 617 5.74 -10.90 -22.57
N ALA A 618 6.62 -11.06 -23.57
CA ALA A 618 6.25 -11.50 -24.90
C ALA A 618 5.63 -12.90 -24.90
N ILE A 619 6.25 -13.88 -24.22
CA ILE A 619 5.70 -15.23 -24.08
C ILE A 619 4.34 -15.20 -23.39
N ARG A 620 4.18 -14.41 -22.31
CA ARG A 620 2.89 -14.19 -21.65
C ARG A 620 1.83 -13.63 -22.61
N ALA A 621 2.18 -12.65 -23.43
CA ALA A 621 1.28 -12.07 -24.41
C ALA A 621 0.86 -13.10 -25.47
N LEU A 622 1.82 -13.82 -26.05
CA LEU A 622 1.55 -14.85 -27.05
C LEU A 622 0.61 -15.93 -26.52
N PHE A 623 0.86 -16.42 -25.31
CA PHE A 623 0.04 -17.47 -24.69
C PHE A 623 -1.34 -16.97 -24.26
N ALA A 624 -1.48 -15.67 -23.95
CA ALA A 624 -2.76 -15.05 -23.64
C ALA A 624 -3.62 -14.83 -24.88
N PHE A 625 -3.03 -14.60 -26.06
CA PHE A 625 -3.78 -14.32 -27.28
C PHE A 625 -4.26 -15.56 -28.02
N ASP A 626 -3.49 -16.63 -27.99
CA ASP A 626 -3.81 -17.86 -28.71
C ASP A 626 -3.35 -19.09 -27.94
N SER A 627 -4.23 -20.08 -27.84
CA SER A 627 -3.90 -21.40 -27.33
C SER A 627 -3.20 -22.26 -28.39
N ALA A 628 -3.29 -21.90 -29.68
CA ALA A 628 -2.63 -22.56 -30.80
C ALA A 628 -1.20 -22.03 -31.04
N VAL A 629 -0.38 -22.04 -29.99
CA VAL A 629 1.01 -21.58 -30.07
C VAL A 629 1.86 -22.54 -30.93
N PRO A 630 2.72 -22.05 -31.84
CA PRO A 630 3.59 -22.90 -32.64
C PRO A 630 4.45 -23.82 -31.77
N ARG A 631 4.45 -25.13 -32.08
CA ARG A 631 5.21 -26.15 -31.33
C ARG A 631 6.69 -25.83 -31.20
N ASP A 632 7.26 -25.22 -32.25
CA ASP A 632 8.66 -24.82 -32.31
C ASP A 632 8.98 -23.68 -31.31
N LEU A 633 8.10 -22.69 -31.16
CA LEU A 633 8.22 -21.66 -30.11
C LEU A 633 8.10 -22.27 -28.71
N LEU A 634 7.15 -23.18 -28.49
CA LEU A 634 7.02 -23.90 -27.22
C LEU A 634 8.28 -24.70 -26.90
N ALA A 635 8.83 -25.42 -27.87
CA ALA A 635 10.05 -26.21 -27.69
C ALA A 635 11.25 -25.32 -27.32
N ARG A 636 11.44 -24.19 -28.03
CA ARG A 636 12.52 -23.23 -27.74
C ARG A 636 12.40 -22.61 -26.35
N THR A 637 11.19 -22.25 -25.92
CA THR A 637 10.96 -21.58 -24.63
C THR A 637 11.05 -22.54 -23.45
N ILE A 638 10.45 -23.73 -23.55
CA ILE A 638 10.46 -24.76 -22.50
C ILE A 638 11.85 -25.40 -22.31
N HIS A 639 12.64 -25.50 -23.38
CA HIS A 639 14.00 -26.06 -23.33
C HIS A 639 15.10 -25.01 -23.37
N HIS A 640 14.76 -23.76 -23.07
CA HIS A 640 15.71 -22.66 -23.09
C HIS A 640 16.86 -22.91 -22.08
N PRO A 641 18.12 -22.54 -22.41
CA PRO A 641 19.27 -22.74 -21.53
C PRO A 641 19.18 -21.97 -20.20
N ASP A 642 18.52 -20.81 -20.22
CA ASP A 642 18.21 -20.06 -19.00
C ASP A 642 17.06 -20.75 -18.23
N PRO A 643 17.33 -21.31 -17.02
CA PRO A 643 16.32 -22.02 -16.24
C PRO A 643 15.17 -21.12 -15.81
N ARG A 644 15.39 -19.81 -15.63
CA ARG A 644 14.32 -18.88 -15.22
C ARG A 644 13.26 -18.75 -16.30
N LEU A 645 13.69 -18.64 -17.57
CA LEU A 645 12.79 -18.58 -18.72
C LEU A 645 12.04 -19.90 -18.91
N ALA A 646 12.78 -21.02 -18.89
CA ALA A 646 12.21 -22.35 -19.08
C ALA A 646 11.15 -22.69 -18.03
N GLU A 647 11.43 -22.41 -16.75
CA GLU A 647 10.49 -22.65 -15.66
C GLU A 647 9.24 -21.78 -15.74
N ALA A 648 9.39 -20.50 -16.11
CA ALA A 648 8.26 -19.61 -16.31
C ALA A 648 7.41 -20.04 -17.51
N ALA A 649 8.04 -20.39 -18.64
CA ALA A 649 7.35 -20.90 -19.82
C ALA A 649 6.52 -22.16 -19.49
N VAL A 650 7.11 -23.11 -18.75
CA VAL A 650 6.40 -24.31 -18.27
C VAL A 650 5.16 -23.93 -17.45
N LEU A 651 5.27 -23.03 -16.47
CA LEU A 651 4.11 -22.61 -15.68
C LEU A 651 3.04 -21.91 -16.54
N LEU A 652 3.45 -21.03 -17.44
CA LEU A 652 2.54 -20.30 -18.33
C LEU A 652 1.79 -21.24 -19.27
N THR A 653 2.42 -22.33 -19.75
CA THR A 653 1.70 -23.32 -20.57
C THR A 653 0.54 -23.98 -19.83
N GLY A 654 0.71 -24.26 -18.53
CA GLY A 654 -0.35 -24.80 -17.69
C GLY A 654 -1.46 -23.79 -17.44
N GLN A 655 -1.10 -22.56 -17.04
CA GLN A 655 -2.05 -21.48 -16.75
C GLN A 655 -2.93 -21.11 -17.95
N HIS A 656 -2.38 -21.17 -19.16
CA HIS A 656 -3.10 -20.86 -20.41
C HIS A 656 -3.68 -22.11 -21.10
N GLY A 657 -3.54 -23.30 -20.52
CA GLY A 657 -4.14 -24.53 -21.07
C GLY A 657 -3.59 -24.96 -22.44
N ILE A 658 -2.28 -24.77 -22.70
CA ILE A 658 -1.67 -25.02 -24.01
C ILE A 658 -1.42 -26.53 -24.21
N THR A 659 -2.39 -27.22 -24.81
CA THR A 659 -2.38 -28.68 -25.02
C THR A 659 -1.24 -29.17 -25.92
N GLN A 660 -0.74 -28.34 -26.83
CA GLN A 660 0.40 -28.67 -27.68
C GLN A 660 1.71 -28.84 -26.89
N ALA A 661 1.79 -28.29 -25.67
CA ALA A 661 2.96 -28.42 -24.80
C ALA A 661 3.03 -29.77 -24.05
N THR A 662 1.94 -30.56 -24.02
CA THR A 662 1.85 -31.81 -23.22
C THR A 662 3.03 -32.75 -23.46
N ASP A 663 3.39 -33.01 -24.72
CA ASP A 663 4.52 -33.89 -25.05
C ASP A 663 5.86 -33.37 -24.51
N LEU A 664 6.07 -32.05 -24.60
CA LEU A 664 7.30 -31.39 -24.15
C LEU A 664 7.42 -31.43 -22.62
N LEU A 665 6.31 -31.22 -21.91
CA LEU A 665 6.23 -31.34 -20.46
C LEU A 665 6.48 -32.78 -20.00
N VAL A 666 5.87 -33.77 -20.67
CA VAL A 666 6.14 -35.19 -20.40
C VAL A 666 7.59 -35.55 -20.69
N GLN A 667 8.22 -34.95 -21.72
CA GLN A 667 9.64 -35.17 -22.03
C GLN A 667 10.56 -34.66 -20.93
N ILE A 668 10.26 -33.51 -20.30
CA ILE A 668 11.01 -33.00 -19.13
C ILE A 668 10.99 -34.05 -18.01
N LEU A 669 9.80 -34.61 -17.75
CA LEU A 669 9.63 -35.60 -16.70
C LEU A 669 10.29 -36.94 -17.05
N SER A 670 10.39 -37.30 -18.34
CA SER A 670 10.95 -38.55 -18.88
C SER A 670 12.42 -38.81 -18.58
N LYS A 671 13.22 -37.76 -18.43
CA LYS A 671 14.64 -37.90 -18.09
C LYS A 671 14.81 -38.20 -16.60
N TRP A 672 15.80 -39.01 -16.22
CA TRP A 672 16.14 -39.23 -14.81
C TRP A 672 16.87 -38.01 -14.24
N ASP A 673 16.64 -37.67 -12.96
CA ASP A 673 17.29 -36.56 -12.27
C ASP A 673 17.83 -37.01 -10.89
N PHE A 674 18.84 -37.89 -10.92
CA PHE A 674 19.45 -38.46 -9.72
C PHE A 674 20.02 -37.41 -8.77
N LEU A 675 20.55 -36.32 -9.32
CA LEU A 675 21.18 -35.23 -8.56
C LEU A 675 20.19 -34.12 -8.16
N GLY A 676 18.92 -34.20 -8.58
CA GLY A 676 17.89 -33.20 -8.27
C GLY A 676 18.11 -31.83 -8.93
N ARG A 677 18.99 -31.71 -9.92
CA ARG A 677 19.33 -30.43 -10.57
C ARG A 677 18.17 -29.86 -11.39
N ARG A 678 17.25 -30.71 -11.81
CA ARG A 678 16.07 -30.38 -12.62
C ARG A 678 14.77 -30.50 -11.81
N ARG A 679 14.85 -30.68 -10.49
CA ARG A 679 13.67 -30.88 -9.63
C ARG A 679 12.70 -29.71 -9.73
N SER A 680 13.20 -28.47 -9.70
CA SER A 680 12.34 -27.28 -9.77
C SER A 680 11.49 -27.25 -11.05
N ILE A 681 12.10 -27.38 -12.23
CA ILE A 681 11.37 -27.43 -13.51
C ILE A 681 10.45 -28.66 -13.62
N ARG A 682 10.83 -29.81 -13.05
CA ARG A 682 9.98 -31.02 -13.02
C ARG A 682 8.73 -30.84 -12.15
N LEU A 683 8.86 -30.21 -10.99
CA LEU A 683 7.70 -29.88 -10.14
C LEU A 683 6.76 -28.91 -10.85
N LYS A 684 7.31 -27.90 -11.54
CA LYS A 684 6.52 -26.97 -12.36
C LYS A 684 5.84 -27.66 -13.55
N ALA A 685 6.51 -28.63 -14.19
CA ALA A 685 5.93 -29.40 -15.28
C ALA A 685 4.80 -30.31 -14.80
N LEU A 686 4.93 -30.95 -13.64
CA LEU A 686 3.84 -31.69 -13.01
C LEU A 686 2.64 -30.78 -12.74
N ARG A 687 2.89 -29.58 -12.20
CA ARG A 687 1.86 -28.58 -11.94
C ARG A 687 1.16 -28.14 -13.23
N ALA A 688 1.92 -27.80 -14.26
CA ALA A 688 1.39 -27.37 -15.55
C ALA A 688 0.49 -28.44 -16.20
N LEU A 689 0.92 -29.72 -16.18
CA LEU A 689 0.09 -30.83 -16.67
C LEU A 689 -1.21 -30.98 -15.87
N ALA A 690 -1.17 -30.74 -14.55
CA ALA A 690 -2.36 -30.78 -13.71
C ALA A 690 -3.30 -29.61 -13.92
N ASP A 691 -2.78 -28.41 -14.23
CA ASP A 691 -3.60 -27.25 -14.60
C ASP A 691 -4.32 -27.49 -15.95
N MET A 692 -3.70 -28.26 -16.86
CA MET A 692 -4.31 -28.69 -18.13
C MET A 692 -5.32 -29.84 -17.98
N ALA A 693 -5.21 -30.63 -16.91
CA ALA A 693 -6.13 -31.69 -16.50
C ALA A 693 -6.44 -32.79 -17.54
N ASP A 694 -5.61 -33.01 -18.56
CA ASP A 694 -5.82 -34.05 -19.58
C ASP A 694 -5.59 -35.47 -19.01
N PRO A 695 -6.64 -36.32 -18.90
CA PRO A 695 -6.52 -37.68 -18.37
C PRO A 695 -5.53 -38.57 -19.13
N ALA A 696 -5.31 -38.32 -20.42
CA ALA A 696 -4.39 -39.11 -21.26
C ALA A 696 -2.92 -38.98 -20.82
N VAL A 697 -2.60 -37.98 -19.99
CA VAL A 697 -1.26 -37.77 -19.43
C VAL A 697 -0.95 -38.73 -18.28
N LEU A 698 -1.95 -39.13 -17.49
CA LEU A 698 -1.73 -39.92 -16.28
C LEU A 698 -0.95 -41.23 -16.54
N PRO A 699 -1.24 -42.03 -17.59
CA PRO A 699 -0.43 -43.20 -17.93
C PRO A 699 1.02 -42.85 -18.29
N ARG A 700 1.26 -41.71 -18.93
CA ARG A 700 2.59 -41.26 -19.37
C ARG A 700 3.48 -40.81 -18.20
N ILE A 701 2.87 -40.37 -17.10
CA ILE A 701 3.54 -40.02 -15.84
C ILE A 701 3.36 -41.09 -14.75
N ALA A 702 2.91 -42.30 -15.10
CA ALA A 702 2.59 -43.38 -14.15
C ALA A 702 3.74 -43.73 -13.18
N ARG A 703 4.99 -43.48 -13.57
CA ARG A 703 6.18 -43.76 -12.76
C ARG A 703 6.21 -43.02 -11.42
N PHE A 704 5.61 -41.83 -11.33
CA PHE A 704 5.56 -41.02 -10.09
C PHE A 704 4.61 -41.64 -9.06
N PHE A 705 3.65 -42.44 -9.52
CA PHE A 705 2.70 -43.14 -8.66
C PHE A 705 3.18 -44.53 -8.23
N ARG A 706 4.29 -45.03 -8.80
CA ARG A 706 4.84 -46.36 -8.49
C ARG A 706 5.67 -46.33 -7.20
N GLU A 707 5.62 -47.42 -6.44
CA GLU A 707 6.62 -47.70 -5.41
C GLU A 707 7.91 -48.19 -6.06
N TRP A 708 9.02 -47.54 -5.75
CA TRP A 708 10.33 -47.97 -6.22
C TRP A 708 11.13 -48.51 -5.04
N PRO A 709 11.78 -49.68 -5.17
CA PRO A 709 12.63 -50.23 -4.11
C PRO A 709 13.87 -49.35 -3.85
N PHE A 710 14.26 -48.55 -4.85
CA PHE A 710 15.32 -47.54 -4.77
C PHE A 710 14.73 -46.15 -5.06
N PRO A 711 15.27 -45.05 -4.51
CA PRO A 711 14.70 -43.71 -4.63
C PRO A 711 14.95 -43.08 -6.03
N LEU A 712 14.53 -43.77 -7.10
CA LEU A 712 14.71 -43.31 -8.48
C LEU A 712 13.85 -42.09 -8.83
N VAL A 713 12.79 -41.86 -8.06
CA VAL A 713 11.94 -40.67 -8.12
C VAL A 713 11.93 -40.04 -6.73
N ALA A 714 12.21 -38.73 -6.66
CA ALA A 714 12.25 -38.03 -5.39
C ALA A 714 10.88 -38.08 -4.70
N LEU A 715 10.86 -38.29 -3.38
CA LEU A 715 9.63 -38.40 -2.60
C LEU A 715 8.76 -37.13 -2.71
N GLU A 716 9.40 -35.98 -2.80
CA GLU A 716 8.74 -34.68 -3.01
C GLU A 716 7.96 -34.65 -4.33
N GLU A 717 8.55 -35.09 -5.44
CA GLU A 717 7.89 -35.17 -6.75
C GLU A 717 6.71 -36.13 -6.73
N ARG A 718 6.85 -37.27 -6.03
CA ARG A 718 5.74 -38.20 -5.83
C ARG A 718 4.59 -37.55 -5.06
N ARG A 719 4.87 -36.92 -3.92
CA ARG A 719 3.86 -36.22 -3.12
C ARG A 719 3.14 -35.13 -3.92
N VAL A 720 3.88 -34.35 -4.72
CA VAL A 720 3.30 -33.33 -5.60
C VAL A 720 2.42 -33.98 -6.67
N ALA A 721 2.89 -35.02 -7.36
CA ALA A 721 2.09 -35.74 -8.36
C ALA A 721 0.77 -36.27 -7.75
N TYR A 722 0.80 -36.82 -6.55
CA TYR A 722 -0.41 -37.28 -5.84
C TYR A 722 -1.37 -36.14 -5.45
N ARG A 723 -0.87 -35.00 -4.97
CA ARG A 723 -1.74 -33.84 -4.69
C ARG A 723 -2.46 -33.34 -5.94
N LEU A 724 -1.74 -33.34 -7.06
CA LEU A 724 -2.23 -32.83 -8.33
C LEU A 724 -3.26 -33.76 -8.99
N LEU A 725 -3.45 -34.99 -8.51
CA LEU A 725 -4.59 -35.83 -8.91
C LEU A 725 -5.94 -35.16 -8.61
N ALA A 726 -5.99 -34.19 -7.68
CA ALA A 726 -7.17 -33.39 -7.39
C ALA A 726 -7.78 -32.72 -8.63
N SER A 727 -6.93 -32.31 -9.59
CA SER A 727 -7.34 -31.60 -10.81
C SER A 727 -7.91 -32.51 -11.90
N TYR A 728 -7.79 -33.84 -11.77
CA TYR A 728 -8.26 -34.79 -12.76
C TYR A 728 -9.59 -35.41 -12.35
N ASP A 729 -10.37 -35.84 -13.35
CA ASP A 729 -11.65 -36.53 -13.16
C ASP A 729 -11.53 -37.74 -12.20
N PRO A 730 -12.50 -37.96 -11.28
CA PRO A 730 -12.49 -39.06 -10.33
C PRO A 730 -12.28 -40.44 -10.95
N ALA A 731 -12.91 -40.73 -12.10
CA ALA A 731 -12.78 -42.02 -12.76
C ALA A 731 -11.36 -42.21 -13.34
N ALA A 732 -10.78 -41.17 -13.92
CA ALA A 732 -9.43 -41.20 -14.48
C ALA A 732 -8.34 -41.36 -13.39
N ARG A 733 -8.52 -40.74 -12.22
CA ARG A 733 -7.53 -40.80 -11.13
C ARG A 733 -7.66 -42.00 -10.20
N ALA A 734 -8.83 -42.67 -10.16
CA ALA A 734 -9.12 -43.82 -9.29
C ALA A 734 -8.00 -44.88 -9.22
N PRO A 735 -7.43 -45.39 -10.34
CA PRO A 735 -6.39 -46.42 -10.27
C PRO A 735 -5.09 -45.93 -9.61
N TYR A 736 -4.81 -44.63 -9.66
CA TYR A 736 -3.62 -44.03 -9.03
C TYR A 736 -3.86 -43.75 -7.55
N VAL A 737 -5.07 -43.28 -7.18
CA VAL A 737 -5.47 -43.10 -5.77
C VAL A 737 -5.42 -44.43 -5.02
N ALA A 738 -5.95 -45.51 -5.60
CA ALA A 738 -5.90 -46.85 -5.01
C ALA A 738 -4.46 -47.37 -4.79
N ARG A 739 -3.51 -46.97 -5.65
CA ARG A 739 -2.07 -47.26 -5.44
C ARG A 739 -1.49 -46.43 -4.30
N GLY A 740 -1.86 -45.15 -4.20
CA GLY A 740 -1.39 -44.24 -3.16
C GLY A 740 -1.86 -44.59 -1.76
N GLU A 741 -3.06 -45.16 -1.61
CA GLU A 741 -3.56 -45.68 -0.32
C GLU A 741 -2.69 -46.82 0.25
N ARG A 742 -2.01 -47.57 -0.62
CA ARG A 742 -1.07 -48.63 -0.26
C ARG A 742 0.39 -48.17 -0.16
N SER A 743 0.63 -46.85 -0.29
CA SER A 743 1.97 -46.28 -0.25
C SER A 743 2.61 -46.41 1.15
N ARG A 744 3.92 -46.65 1.20
CA ARG A 744 4.73 -46.60 2.43
C ARG A 744 4.79 -45.22 3.08
N ASP A 745 4.52 -44.16 2.30
CA ASP A 745 4.54 -42.78 2.77
C ASP A 745 3.18 -42.36 3.35
N SER A 746 3.15 -41.91 4.62
CA SER A 746 1.92 -41.48 5.29
C SER A 746 1.23 -40.30 4.60
N VAL A 747 2.00 -39.32 4.12
CA VAL A 747 1.46 -38.12 3.47
C VAL A 747 0.73 -38.49 2.18
N ILE A 748 1.28 -39.40 1.37
CA ILE A 748 0.62 -39.90 0.15
C ILE A 748 -0.71 -40.61 0.50
N ARG A 749 -0.73 -41.43 1.56
CA ARG A 749 -1.97 -42.10 2.00
C ARG A 749 -3.03 -41.10 2.45
N ASP A 750 -2.64 -40.06 3.18
CA ASP A 750 -3.55 -39.04 3.67
C ASP A 750 -4.13 -38.19 2.53
N ILE A 751 -3.30 -37.84 1.52
CA ILE A 751 -3.77 -37.19 0.28
C ILE A 751 -4.83 -38.05 -0.41
N CYS A 752 -4.57 -39.35 -0.61
CA CYS A 752 -5.47 -40.25 -1.32
C CYS A 752 -6.80 -40.45 -0.58
N ARG A 753 -6.76 -40.60 0.74
CA ARG A 753 -7.96 -40.65 1.59
C ARG A 753 -8.79 -39.37 1.48
N GLY A 754 -8.15 -38.21 1.42
CA GLY A 754 -8.81 -36.92 1.20
C GLY A 754 -9.52 -36.86 -0.16
N LEU A 755 -8.88 -37.33 -1.23
CA LEU A 755 -9.46 -37.36 -2.57
C LEU A 755 -10.68 -38.29 -2.67
N ASN A 756 -10.65 -39.44 -2.00
CA ASN A 756 -11.77 -40.38 -1.96
C ASN A 756 -12.96 -39.83 -1.16
N ARG A 757 -12.72 -39.10 -0.06
CA ARG A 757 -13.79 -38.43 0.69
C ARG A 757 -14.47 -37.35 -0.15
N ALA A 758 -13.69 -36.53 -0.85
CA ALA A 758 -14.23 -35.49 -1.73
C ALA A 758 -15.08 -36.07 -2.87
N ALA A 759 -14.65 -37.20 -3.46
CA ALA A 759 -15.41 -37.89 -4.50
C ALA A 759 -16.69 -38.58 -3.99
N ALA A 760 -16.81 -38.83 -2.68
CA ALA A 760 -18.04 -39.40 -2.08
C ALA A 760 -19.04 -38.32 -1.62
N SER A 761 -18.62 -37.05 -1.55
CA SER A 761 -19.44 -35.90 -1.17
C SER A 761 -19.94 -35.06 -2.36
N SER A 762 -19.53 -35.41 -3.57
CA SER A 762 -19.98 -34.83 -4.86
C SER A 762 -20.75 -35.89 -5.62
#